data_AF-A0A818JK80-F1
#
_entry.id   AF-A0A818JK80-F1
#
_cell.length_a   1.000
_cell.length_b   1.000
_cell.length_c   1.000
_cell.angle_alpha   90.00
_cell.angle_beta   90.00
_cell.angle_gamma   90.00
#
_symmetry.space_group_name_H-M   'P 1'
#
loop_
_entity.id
_entity.type
_entity.pdbx_description
1 polymer ?
#
loop_
_entity_poly.entity_id
_entity_poly.type
_entity_poly.pdbx_seq_one_letter_code
_entity_poly.pdbx_strand_id
1 'polypeptide(L)'
;MTTHNKFGFFIAPAHDIAERTQQSIDNDNADQEDTEYLPYPDDNFEEIVDDRFQRNDKFTIEHIYRRTGQAFVPNVPVDVKSIVAEFSNDCSAALIYPHLTQDENNEYPFFPKRNHQEGLVNDSNIEEYSNILVDYLNKVLKHPKFRAHPAMREFFEVSCLSFIHGLSVSRKEGHLLKQSDDRCSGQHTLFSSFFCDSCECHHGLKWFVIKDSYIVNIRPDTHEVRFPMLVDRGFQVLTGIDNAGSDDGIKVSNLQQTFVGRCPTARDRDKWIENLSNLTEQAKDFVSATGCRFNSYVPIRENQLAYWFINGKSYMQAVAKALLTAKEEVFITDWWLSPEVMLIRPTDDETFRLDNILGRIADAGVRVYVMIYKEIPYAVSLNSLYTEKKLLSKSTKGFIKVIRHPDLNIKDRVILWSHHEKMVIIDQKIAFVGGIDLCYGRWDDEYMRLVDLGDENDTTLKSSSEIAAENVASGITPSDYISCFGMRNHDILMGRLVTEIIYVHSKLMIIDDRMAICGSANINDRSLVGNRDSEFCIVIDDVEEEDSQFNGQPVRVGKFCSSWRKKIFEMLLGIQFENPNNIDVTDPVSDEFYCYFQNVAKQNTLIYEEVFATMPTDHARTFAQVTAYNDMAKLKDTDPIEAQEKLKGIQGFVVEYPLYFLDEENYLPDWTSREGKIVRFIIHNDFGQSSSDDCHDNVLIMPINR
;
A
#
# COMPACT_ATOMS: atom_id res chain seq x y z
N MET A 1 -9.03 -12.97 -25.11
CA MET A 1 -9.95 -12.50 -24.05
C MET A 1 -9.28 -12.79 -22.72
N THR A 2 -8.67 -11.78 -22.10
CA THR A 2 -8.02 -11.91 -20.79
C THR A 2 -9.08 -11.70 -19.71
N THR A 3 -9.75 -12.77 -19.29
CA THR A 3 -10.54 -12.76 -18.06
C THR A 3 -9.57 -12.72 -16.88
N HIS A 4 -9.23 -11.52 -16.44
CA HIS A 4 -8.62 -11.30 -15.13
C HIS A 4 -9.71 -11.46 -14.07
N ASN A 5 -10.21 -12.69 -13.90
CA ASN A 5 -11.10 -13.05 -12.80
C ASN A 5 -10.24 -13.07 -11.53
N LYS A 6 -10.21 -11.94 -10.82
CA LYS A 6 -9.72 -11.89 -9.45
C LYS A 6 -10.83 -12.45 -8.57
N PHE A 7 -10.49 -13.44 -7.75
CA PHE A 7 -11.42 -14.25 -6.97
C PHE A 7 -12.42 -13.41 -6.16
N GLY A 8 -13.67 -13.86 -6.18
CA GLY A 8 -14.77 -13.32 -5.37
C GLY A 8 -14.56 -13.55 -3.87
N PHE A 9 -15.46 -12.96 -3.08
CA PHE A 9 -15.47 -13.07 -1.63
C PHE A 9 -15.46 -14.54 -1.18
N PHE A 10 -14.51 -14.91 -0.31
CA PHE A 10 -14.57 -16.14 0.45
C PHE A 10 -15.24 -15.84 1.79
N ILE A 11 -16.44 -16.38 2.00
CA ILE A 11 -17.05 -16.46 3.32
C ILE A 11 -16.74 -17.88 3.80
N ALA A 12 -15.84 -18.02 4.78
CA ALA A 12 -15.60 -19.28 5.46
C ALA A 12 -15.72 -19.02 6.97
N PRO A 13 -16.70 -19.60 7.68
CA PRO A 13 -16.73 -19.60 9.13
C PRO A 13 -15.53 -20.38 9.66
N ALA A 14 -14.59 -19.74 10.37
CA ALA A 14 -13.50 -20.47 11.01
C ALA A 14 -13.98 -21.27 12.23
N HIS A 15 -15.12 -20.88 12.82
CA HIS A 15 -15.58 -21.40 14.11
C HIS A 15 -16.24 -22.79 14.03
N ASP A 16 -16.89 -23.15 12.90
CA ASP A 16 -17.78 -24.32 12.87
C ASP A 16 -17.06 -25.66 12.57
N ILE A 17 -15.76 -25.62 12.19
CA ILE A 17 -14.97 -26.84 11.91
C ILE A 17 -14.48 -27.51 13.20
N ALA A 18 -14.33 -26.76 14.30
CA ALA A 18 -13.80 -27.29 15.56
C ALA A 18 -14.90 -27.85 16.48
N GLU A 19 -16.06 -27.20 16.56
CA GLU A 19 -17.05 -27.50 17.61
C GLU A 19 -17.96 -28.70 17.32
N ARG A 20 -18.25 -29.02 16.04
CA ARG A 20 -19.09 -30.18 15.69
C ARG A 20 -18.42 -31.55 15.89
N THR A 21 -17.12 -31.57 16.22
CA THR A 21 -16.41 -32.80 16.65
C THR A 21 -16.47 -32.99 18.17
N GLN A 22 -16.88 -31.96 18.94
CA GLN A 22 -16.77 -31.92 20.40
C GLN A 22 -18.12 -32.02 21.13
N GLN A 23 -19.26 -31.80 20.46
CA GLN A 23 -20.60 -31.92 21.04
C GLN A 23 -21.10 -33.37 21.21
N SER A 24 -20.28 -34.23 21.83
CA SER A 24 -20.76 -35.46 22.46
C SER A 24 -20.53 -35.48 23.98
N ILE A 25 -20.12 -34.36 24.58
CA ILE A 25 -19.78 -34.31 26.01
C ILE A 25 -20.24 -32.96 26.60
N ASP A 26 -21.14 -33.10 27.58
CA ASP A 26 -21.51 -32.19 28.67
C ASP A 26 -22.50 -31.04 28.40
N ASN A 27 -23.76 -31.36 28.74
CA ASN A 27 -24.76 -30.44 29.27
C ASN A 27 -24.34 -29.96 30.68
N ASP A 28 -24.52 -28.68 31.01
CA ASP A 28 -25.33 -28.25 32.16
C ASP A 28 -25.36 -26.71 32.35
N ASN A 29 -26.57 -26.16 32.18
CA ASN A 29 -27.30 -25.10 32.89
C ASN A 29 -26.68 -23.82 33.49
N ALA A 30 -27.57 -22.81 33.43
CA ALA A 30 -27.81 -21.64 34.30
C ALA A 30 -27.13 -20.33 33.86
N ASP A 31 -27.74 -19.15 33.92
CA ASP A 31 -29.11 -18.68 34.20
C ASP A 31 -29.17 -17.21 33.72
N GLN A 32 -30.38 -16.73 33.41
CA GLN A 32 -30.71 -15.39 32.90
C GLN A 32 -30.46 -14.26 33.91
N GLU A 33 -30.17 -13.05 33.42
CA GLU A 33 -30.72 -11.82 34.00
C GLU A 33 -30.89 -10.71 32.94
N ASP A 34 -32.13 -10.25 32.82
CA ASP A 34 -32.62 -9.18 31.95
C ASP A 34 -32.09 -7.79 32.40
N THR A 35 -31.87 -6.87 31.46
CA THR A 35 -32.22 -5.45 31.67
C THR A 35 -32.51 -4.73 30.35
N GLU A 36 -33.62 -3.99 30.38
CA GLU A 36 -34.28 -3.30 29.28
C GLU A 36 -33.57 -2.01 28.81
N TYR A 37 -33.61 -1.83 27.48
CA TYR A 37 -33.77 -0.62 26.66
C TYR A 37 -33.69 0.80 27.28
N LEU A 38 -33.01 1.72 26.57
CA LEU A 38 -33.64 2.78 25.73
C LEU A 38 -32.57 3.59 24.93
N PRO A 39 -32.96 4.21 23.79
CA PRO A 39 -32.07 4.66 22.70
C PRO A 39 -31.74 6.16 22.75
N TYR A 40 -30.71 6.63 22.01
CA TYR A 40 -30.59 8.02 21.52
C TYR A 40 -29.52 8.14 20.40
N PRO A 41 -29.51 9.22 19.59
CA PRO A 41 -29.45 9.15 18.13
C PRO A 41 -28.18 9.80 17.54
N ASP A 42 -28.16 9.84 16.21
CA ASP A 42 -27.15 10.36 15.28
C ASP A 42 -26.46 11.71 15.60
N ASP A 43 -25.33 11.86 14.89
CA ASP A 43 -24.55 13.06 14.58
C ASP A 43 -23.66 13.64 15.69
N ASN A 44 -22.35 13.34 15.60
CA ASN A 44 -21.25 14.32 15.69
C ASN A 44 -19.87 13.64 15.59
N PHE A 45 -19.12 13.95 14.52
CA PHE A 45 -17.79 13.40 14.22
C PHE A 45 -16.65 14.31 14.74
N GLU A 46 -16.80 14.92 15.92
CA GLU A 46 -15.81 15.89 16.45
C GLU A 46 -15.35 15.69 17.91
N GLU A 47 -15.83 14.71 18.67
CA GLU A 47 -15.32 14.46 20.03
C GLU A 47 -15.30 12.97 20.34
N ILE A 48 -14.12 12.34 20.39
CA ILE A 48 -13.77 11.25 21.32
C ILE A 48 -12.23 11.18 21.36
N VAL A 49 -11.63 11.88 22.32
CA VAL A 49 -10.30 11.61 22.86
C VAL A 49 -10.46 11.73 24.37
N ASP A 50 -10.82 10.65 25.06
CA ASP A 50 -10.21 10.34 26.36
C ASP A 50 -10.59 8.97 26.93
N ASP A 51 -9.55 8.32 27.46
CA ASP A 51 -9.52 7.48 28.67
C ASP A 51 -10.19 6.08 28.67
N ARG A 52 -9.41 5.01 28.44
CA ARG A 52 -8.83 4.17 29.52
C ARG A 52 -8.21 2.84 29.04
N PHE A 53 -6.97 2.63 29.49
CA PHE A 53 -6.26 1.34 29.53
C PHE A 53 -6.77 0.46 30.69
N GLN A 54 -6.86 -0.87 30.51
CA GLN A 54 -6.02 -1.88 31.22
C GLN A 54 -6.48 -3.35 31.06
N ARG A 55 -5.52 -4.20 30.62
CA ARG A 55 -5.21 -5.61 31.00
C ARG A 55 -5.83 -6.81 30.24
N ASN A 56 -4.95 -7.50 29.50
CA ASN A 56 -4.49 -8.91 29.59
C ASN A 56 -5.52 -10.06 29.71
N ASP A 57 -5.40 -11.23 29.07
CA ASP A 57 -4.30 -11.94 28.41
C ASP A 57 -4.88 -13.13 27.59
N LYS A 58 -4.30 -13.38 26.40
CA LYS A 58 -3.99 -14.69 25.75
C LYS A 58 -5.10 -15.67 25.33
N PHE A 59 -5.12 -16.00 24.02
CA PHE A 59 -4.84 -17.36 23.49
C PHE A 59 -4.25 -17.28 22.06
N THR A 60 -3.28 -18.15 21.78
CA THR A 60 -2.31 -18.09 20.66
C THR A 60 -2.69 -18.95 19.45
N ILE A 61 -2.73 -18.37 18.24
CA ILE A 61 -2.80 -19.09 16.94
C ILE A 61 -1.37 -19.22 16.38
N GLU A 62 -0.58 -20.11 16.95
CA GLU A 62 0.80 -20.38 16.49
C GLU A 62 0.87 -21.48 15.41
N HIS A 63 -0.26 -22.00 14.92
CA HIS A 63 -0.29 -23.22 14.09
C HIS A 63 -0.50 -23.03 12.58
N ILE A 64 -0.96 -21.87 12.10
CA ILE A 64 -1.31 -21.70 10.67
C ILE A 64 -0.06 -21.46 9.78
N TYR A 65 1.09 -21.08 10.32
CA TYR A 65 2.22 -20.60 9.50
C TYR A 65 3.39 -21.58 9.28
N ARG A 66 3.33 -22.82 9.82
CA ARG A 66 4.51 -23.73 9.79
C ARG A 66 4.81 -24.42 8.45
N ARG A 67 4.20 -24.06 7.31
CA ARG A 67 4.45 -24.76 6.03
C ARG A 67 4.90 -23.92 4.83
N THR A 68 4.90 -22.60 4.87
CA THR A 68 5.59 -21.76 3.86
C THR A 68 6.91 -21.27 4.44
N GLY A 69 7.84 -22.20 4.66
CA GLY A 69 9.20 -21.85 5.04
C GLY A 69 9.79 -20.90 4.01
N GLN A 70 10.20 -19.71 4.46
CA GLN A 70 10.74 -18.58 3.69
C GLN A 70 9.69 -17.65 3.06
N ALA A 71 9.06 -16.82 3.89
CA ALA A 71 8.69 -15.47 3.44
C ALA A 71 9.99 -14.66 3.25
N PHE A 72 10.54 -14.75 2.04
CA PHE A 72 11.46 -13.74 1.56
C PHE A 72 10.72 -12.41 1.57
N VAL A 73 11.21 -11.49 2.40
CA VAL A 73 10.79 -10.10 2.36
C VAL A 73 11.02 -9.58 0.95
N PRO A 74 10.11 -8.75 0.39
CA PRO A 74 10.36 -8.05 -0.86
C PRO A 74 11.63 -7.22 -0.73
N ASN A 75 12.78 -7.80 -1.09
CA ASN A 75 13.93 -7.05 -1.56
C ASN A 75 13.62 -6.65 -3.00
N VAL A 76 12.53 -5.91 -3.21
CA VAL A 76 12.49 -5.01 -4.35
C VAL A 76 13.40 -3.87 -3.92
N PRO A 77 14.57 -3.67 -4.54
CA PRO A 77 15.37 -2.50 -4.25
C PRO A 77 14.53 -1.30 -4.67
N VAL A 78 13.86 -0.66 -3.70
CA VAL A 78 13.44 0.73 -3.85
C VAL A 78 14.71 1.45 -4.27
N ASP A 79 14.70 2.09 -5.44
CA ASP A 79 15.85 2.84 -5.90
C ASP A 79 15.98 4.12 -5.07
N VAL A 80 16.46 3.93 -3.83
CA VAL A 80 16.71 5.00 -2.88
C VAL A 80 17.66 6.02 -3.53
N LYS A 81 18.58 5.58 -4.41
CA LYS A 81 19.47 6.49 -5.14
C LYS A 81 18.69 7.43 -6.05
N SER A 82 17.68 6.98 -6.79
CA SER A 82 16.84 7.85 -7.60
C SER A 82 15.96 8.78 -6.75
N ILE A 83 15.33 8.26 -5.70
CA ILE A 83 14.52 9.05 -4.75
C ILE A 83 15.35 10.19 -4.16
N VAL A 84 16.54 9.88 -3.63
CA VAL A 84 17.38 10.89 -2.96
C VAL A 84 18.20 11.73 -3.95
N ALA A 85 18.54 11.23 -5.12
CA ALA A 85 19.09 12.07 -6.20
C ALA A 85 18.07 13.13 -6.63
N GLU A 86 16.77 12.84 -6.60
CA GLU A 86 15.72 13.81 -6.92
C GLU A 86 15.52 14.85 -5.81
N PHE A 87 15.60 14.45 -4.53
CA PHE A 87 15.76 15.38 -3.40
C PHE A 87 17.04 16.24 -3.50
N SER A 88 18.06 15.78 -4.24
CA SER A 88 19.30 16.53 -4.47
C SER A 88 19.25 17.49 -5.64
N ASN A 89 18.45 17.19 -6.66
CA ASN A 89 18.23 18.10 -7.79
C ASN A 89 17.44 19.35 -7.35
N ASP A 90 16.78 19.31 -6.18
CA ASP A 90 16.27 20.47 -5.45
C ASP A 90 17.37 21.37 -4.88
N CYS A 91 18.65 20.99 -4.97
CA CYS A 91 19.77 21.88 -4.69
C CYS A 91 20.09 22.83 -5.86
N SER A 92 19.08 23.19 -6.67
CA SER A 92 19.19 24.42 -7.44
C SER A 92 19.26 25.60 -6.45
N ALA A 93 20.10 26.59 -6.75
CA ALA A 93 20.26 27.75 -5.88
C ALA A 93 18.91 28.43 -5.52
N ALA A 94 17.85 28.26 -6.32
CA ALA A 94 16.54 28.87 -6.07
C ALA A 94 15.76 28.27 -4.88
N LEU A 95 15.94 26.98 -4.57
CA LEU A 95 15.23 26.28 -3.50
C LEU A 95 15.97 26.37 -2.15
N ILE A 96 17.30 26.43 -2.19
CA ILE A 96 18.16 26.68 -1.02
C ILE A 96 18.10 28.16 -0.61
N TYR A 97 17.76 29.06 -1.55
CA TYR A 97 17.71 30.52 -1.33
C TYR A 97 16.39 31.14 -1.85
N PRO A 98 15.23 30.94 -1.19
CA PRO A 98 13.93 31.45 -1.67
C PRO A 98 13.83 32.99 -1.66
N HIS A 99 14.75 33.67 -0.98
CA HIS A 99 14.76 35.12 -0.78
C HIS A 99 16.07 35.73 -1.26
N LEU A 100 16.37 35.58 -2.55
CA LEU A 100 17.22 36.55 -3.26
C LEU A 100 16.35 37.69 -3.80
N THR A 101 15.49 38.26 -2.95
CA THR A 101 15.06 39.65 -3.17
C THR A 101 16.23 40.53 -2.80
N GLN A 102 16.68 41.33 -3.76
CA GLN A 102 17.57 42.45 -3.51
C GLN A 102 17.02 43.27 -2.33
N ASP A 103 17.92 43.73 -1.44
CA ASP A 103 17.68 44.67 -0.33
C ASP A 103 17.46 44.09 1.09
N GLU A 104 18.42 43.32 1.61
CA GLU A 104 18.73 43.37 3.06
C GLU A 104 20.18 43.83 3.26
N ASN A 105 20.36 44.82 4.15
CA ASN A 105 21.60 45.54 4.38
C ASN A 105 22.84 44.63 4.48
N ASN A 106 23.83 44.95 3.64
CA ASN A 106 25.09 44.24 3.41
C ASN A 106 26.10 44.38 4.59
N GLU A 107 25.64 44.39 5.84
CA GLU A 107 26.53 44.44 7.01
C GLU A 107 26.95 43.02 7.42
N TYR A 108 28.24 42.74 7.30
CA TYR A 108 28.82 41.50 7.79
C TYR A 108 28.75 41.47 9.33
N PRO A 109 28.26 40.37 9.95
CA PRO A 109 28.29 40.24 11.40
C PRO A 109 29.74 40.35 11.88
N PHE A 110 29.99 41.30 12.79
CA PHE A 110 31.30 41.45 13.41
C PHE A 110 31.44 40.50 14.57
N PHE A 111 32.60 39.85 14.67
CA PHE A 111 32.93 39.07 15.84
C PHE A 111 32.78 39.95 17.10
N PRO A 112 32.07 39.49 18.15
CA PRO A 112 31.84 40.28 19.35
C PRO A 112 33.16 40.77 19.91
N LYS A 113 33.36 42.10 19.92
CA LYS A 113 34.54 42.70 20.53
C LYS A 113 34.32 42.74 22.03
N ARG A 114 35.20 42.09 22.78
CA ARG A 114 35.26 42.25 24.23
C ARG A 114 35.60 43.69 24.59
N ASN A 115 34.90 44.26 25.56
CA ASN A 115 35.37 45.48 26.20
C ASN A 115 36.64 45.14 26.99
N HIS A 116 37.73 45.90 26.77
CA HIS A 116 39.01 45.69 27.46
C HIS A 116 38.94 45.81 29.00
N GLN A 117 37.80 46.24 29.55
CA GLN A 117 37.55 46.37 30.98
C GLN A 117 36.85 45.14 31.60
N GLU A 118 36.31 44.23 30.78
CA GLU A 118 35.72 42.97 31.22
C GLU A 118 36.82 41.90 31.25
N GLY A 119 37.15 41.38 32.43
CA GLY A 119 38.21 40.38 32.63
C GLY A 119 37.98 39.04 31.91
N LEU A 120 38.80 38.03 32.26
CA LEU A 120 38.70 36.66 31.74
C LEU A 120 37.29 36.07 31.96
N VAL A 121 36.87 35.13 31.09
CA VAL A 121 35.57 34.43 31.25
C VAL A 121 35.61 33.69 32.57
N ASN A 122 34.58 33.85 33.39
CA ASN A 122 34.43 33.19 34.68
C ASN A 122 33.02 32.61 34.82
N ASP A 123 32.80 31.80 35.85
CA ASP A 123 31.52 31.10 36.04
C ASP A 123 30.31 32.05 36.18
N SER A 124 30.54 33.32 36.53
CA SER A 124 29.47 34.32 36.67
C SER A 124 29.06 35.03 35.37
N ASN A 125 29.87 34.96 34.30
CA ASN A 125 29.58 35.63 33.02
C ASN A 125 29.63 34.69 31.80
N ILE A 126 29.87 33.40 32.02
CA ILE A 126 30.02 32.40 30.95
C ILE A 126 28.73 32.21 30.13
N GLU A 127 27.56 32.26 30.77
CA GLU A 127 26.27 32.05 30.10
C GLU A 127 25.91 33.23 29.20
N GLU A 128 26.10 34.46 29.67
CA GLU A 128 25.91 35.67 28.89
C GLU A 128 26.83 35.69 27.66
N TYR A 129 28.11 35.37 27.86
CA TYR A 129 29.08 35.31 26.77
C TYR A 129 28.76 34.19 25.77
N SER A 130 28.28 33.05 26.26
CA SER A 130 27.80 31.95 25.42
C SER A 130 26.64 32.40 24.53
N ASN A 131 25.64 33.11 25.10
CA ASN A 131 24.51 33.64 24.34
C ASN A 131 24.93 34.66 23.28
N ILE A 132 25.88 35.54 23.59
CA ILE A 132 26.43 36.50 22.63
C ILE A 132 27.13 35.78 21.46
N LEU A 133 27.91 34.74 21.75
CA LEU A 133 28.55 33.94 20.71
C LEU A 133 27.52 33.17 19.88
N VAL A 134 26.50 32.58 20.50
CA VAL A 134 25.42 31.87 19.79
C VAL A 134 24.67 32.83 18.85
N ASP A 135 24.33 34.03 19.30
CA ASP A 135 23.69 35.05 18.44
C ASP A 135 24.58 35.47 17.28
N TYR A 136 25.88 35.71 17.52
CA TYR A 136 26.84 35.98 16.46
C TYR A 136 26.92 34.83 15.44
N LEU A 137 27.03 33.58 15.90
CA LEU A 137 27.10 32.42 15.03
C LEU A 137 25.81 32.23 14.23
N ASN A 138 24.65 32.44 14.84
CA ASN A 138 23.36 32.43 14.15
C ASN A 138 23.30 33.50 13.06
N LYS A 139 23.82 34.71 13.31
CA LYS A 139 23.91 35.78 12.29
C LYS A 139 24.85 35.41 11.15
N VAL A 140 26.02 34.82 11.46
CA VAL A 140 26.96 34.30 10.45
C VAL A 140 26.29 33.23 9.60
N LEU A 141 25.64 32.25 10.23
CA LEU A 141 24.99 31.14 9.55
C LEU A 141 23.72 31.56 8.81
N LYS A 142 23.06 32.67 9.17
CA LYS A 142 21.96 33.25 8.38
C LYS A 142 22.44 33.82 7.04
N HIS A 143 23.69 34.26 6.95
CA HIS A 143 24.23 34.89 5.75
C HIS A 143 24.72 33.85 4.72
N PRO A 144 24.17 33.81 3.49
CA PRO A 144 24.46 32.75 2.50
C PRO A 144 25.94 32.58 2.16
N LYS A 145 26.69 33.67 2.00
CA LYS A 145 28.13 33.61 1.67
C LYS A 145 28.97 32.90 2.73
N PHE A 146 28.65 33.07 4.02
CA PHE A 146 29.36 32.37 5.09
C PHE A 146 28.86 30.94 5.23
N ARG A 147 27.55 30.72 5.14
CA ARG A 147 26.94 29.39 5.15
C ARG A 147 27.50 28.47 4.05
N ALA A 148 27.71 29.00 2.84
CA ALA A 148 28.24 28.24 1.71
C ALA A 148 29.78 28.08 1.74
N HIS A 149 30.49 28.79 2.63
CA HIS A 149 31.94 28.77 2.66
C HIS A 149 32.47 27.40 3.12
N PRO A 150 33.38 26.73 2.37
CA PRO A 150 33.88 25.39 2.72
C PRO A 150 34.41 25.27 4.15
N ALA A 151 35.26 26.21 4.58
CA ALA A 151 35.82 26.18 5.94
C ALA A 151 34.74 26.33 7.03
N MET A 152 33.64 27.04 6.75
CA MET A 152 32.56 27.21 7.73
C MET A 152 31.74 25.94 7.87
N ARG A 153 31.46 25.26 6.75
CA ARG A 153 30.78 23.98 6.70
C ARG A 153 31.57 22.87 7.36
N GLU A 154 32.88 22.83 7.12
CA GLU A 154 33.79 21.89 7.76
C GLU A 154 33.89 22.14 9.27
N PHE A 155 34.01 23.41 9.69
CA PHE A 155 34.11 23.77 11.09
C PHE A 155 32.85 23.44 11.90
N PHE A 156 31.66 23.71 11.35
CA PHE A 156 30.39 23.41 12.01
C PHE A 156 29.86 22.00 11.74
N GLU A 157 30.50 21.25 10.85
CA GLU A 157 30.01 19.95 10.38
C GLU A 157 28.56 20.05 9.86
N VAL A 158 28.33 21.00 8.95
CA VAL A 158 27.03 21.27 8.33
C VAL A 158 27.10 21.27 6.81
N SER A 159 25.96 21.06 6.18
CA SER A 159 25.79 21.03 4.73
C SER A 159 24.53 21.74 4.28
N CYS A 160 24.25 21.73 2.98
CA CYS A 160 22.98 22.25 2.46
C CYS A 160 21.76 21.58 3.13
N LEU A 161 21.85 20.29 3.47
CA LEU A 161 20.76 19.54 4.10
C LEU A 161 20.48 19.96 5.54
N SER A 162 21.40 20.65 6.22
CA SER A 162 21.20 21.13 7.59
C SER A 162 20.28 22.34 7.66
N PHE A 163 20.04 23.01 6.53
CA PHE A 163 19.29 24.28 6.46
C PHE A 163 17.97 24.16 5.68
N ILE A 164 17.60 22.97 5.22
CA ILE A 164 16.33 22.74 4.53
C ILE A 164 15.24 22.58 5.60
N HIS A 165 14.27 23.50 5.58
CA HIS A 165 13.13 23.46 6.50
C HIS A 165 12.26 22.24 6.19
N GLY A 166 11.91 21.45 7.22
CA GLY A 166 11.13 20.22 7.07
C GLY A 166 11.97 18.94 6.90
N LEU A 167 13.27 19.05 6.65
CA LEU A 167 14.16 17.90 6.86
C LEU A 167 14.49 17.76 8.34
N SER A 168 14.65 16.51 8.76
CA SER A 168 15.08 16.15 10.10
C SER A 168 16.43 16.83 10.43
N VAL A 169 16.65 17.14 11.72
CA VAL A 169 17.90 17.76 12.16
C VAL A 169 19.06 16.80 11.90
N SER A 170 20.17 17.33 11.38
CA SER A 170 21.38 16.52 11.20
C SER A 170 21.99 16.18 12.55
N ARG A 171 22.24 14.90 12.81
CA ARG A 171 22.86 14.41 14.05
C ARG A 171 24.36 14.60 14.04
N LYS A 172 24.97 14.17 12.94
CA LYS A 172 26.40 14.27 12.66
C LYS A 172 26.59 14.43 11.16
N GLU A 173 27.48 15.32 10.78
CA GLU A 173 28.00 15.37 9.42
C GLU A 173 29.52 15.38 9.42
N GLY A 174 30.13 15.12 8.28
CA GLY A 174 31.57 15.26 8.13
C GLY A 174 32.18 14.23 7.21
N HIS A 175 33.50 14.27 7.11
CA HIS A 175 34.24 13.43 6.20
C HIS A 175 34.46 12.00 6.75
N LEU A 176 34.18 11.01 5.90
CA LEU A 176 34.65 9.63 6.06
C LEU A 176 35.43 9.22 4.80
N LEU A 177 36.51 8.47 5.00
CA LEU A 177 37.24 7.84 3.90
C LEU A 177 36.49 6.57 3.48
N LYS A 178 35.61 6.69 2.48
CA LYS A 178 34.84 5.55 1.96
C LYS A 178 35.74 4.67 1.10
N GLN A 179 35.80 3.37 1.40
CA GLN A 179 36.38 2.38 0.50
C GLN A 179 35.47 2.21 -0.74
N SER A 180 36.01 2.25 -1.96
CA SER A 180 35.18 2.12 -3.17
C SER A 180 34.73 0.68 -3.41
N ASP A 181 33.52 0.51 -3.95
CA ASP A 181 32.81 -0.78 -4.10
C ASP A 181 33.34 -1.71 -5.22
N ASP A 182 34.56 -1.49 -5.74
CA ASP A 182 35.06 -2.27 -6.87
C ASP A 182 35.87 -3.52 -6.46
N ARG A 183 35.43 -4.64 -7.03
CA ARG A 183 36.01 -5.98 -6.99
C ARG A 183 37.48 -6.01 -7.46
N CYS A 184 38.43 -6.14 -6.54
CA CYS A 184 39.72 -6.79 -6.82
C CYS A 184 39.58 -8.34 -6.75
N SER A 185 38.59 -8.90 -7.45
CA SER A 185 38.38 -10.36 -7.53
C SER A 185 38.54 -10.88 -8.96
N GLY A 186 39.58 -10.42 -9.66
CA GLY A 186 39.89 -10.88 -11.01
C GLY A 186 41.33 -10.58 -11.41
N GLN A 187 42.13 -11.64 -11.53
CA GLN A 187 43.49 -11.66 -12.10
C GLN A 187 44.60 -10.96 -11.29
N HIS A 188 44.85 -11.47 -10.08
CA HIS A 188 46.23 -11.46 -9.56
C HIS A 188 46.79 -12.88 -9.72
N THR A 189 47.58 -13.10 -10.78
CA THR A 189 48.46 -14.27 -10.86
C THR A 189 49.48 -14.21 -9.72
N LEU A 190 49.93 -15.39 -9.29
CA LEU A 190 50.75 -15.70 -8.10
C LEU A 190 52.09 -14.93 -7.94
N PHE A 191 52.36 -13.89 -8.72
CA PHE A 191 53.57 -13.08 -8.69
C PHE A 191 53.36 -11.58 -8.40
N SER A 192 52.14 -11.13 -8.11
CA SER A 192 51.85 -9.70 -7.82
C SER A 192 51.38 -9.39 -6.38
N SER A 193 51.34 -10.39 -5.49
CA SER A 193 50.86 -10.26 -4.11
C SER A 193 51.78 -9.46 -3.16
N PHE A 194 52.92 -8.94 -3.64
CA PHE A 194 53.84 -8.13 -2.83
C PHE A 194 53.83 -6.62 -3.16
N PHE A 195 53.02 -6.18 -4.14
CA PHE A 195 52.96 -4.77 -4.56
C PHE A 195 51.59 -4.10 -4.39
N CYS A 196 50.63 -4.77 -3.75
CA CYS A 196 49.33 -4.17 -3.41
C CYS A 196 49.27 -3.56 -2.00
N ASP A 197 50.38 -3.57 -1.23
CA ASP A 197 50.47 -2.78 0.00
C ASP A 197 50.76 -1.28 -0.27
N SER A 198 51.08 -0.94 -1.54
CA SER A 198 51.44 0.42 -1.95
C SER A 198 50.44 1.05 -2.93
N CYS A 199 49.29 0.41 -3.18
CA CYS A 199 48.21 1.05 -3.92
C CYS A 199 47.41 1.93 -2.95
N GLU A 200 47.54 3.25 -3.06
CA GLU A 200 46.57 4.23 -2.55
C GLU A 200 45.26 4.21 -3.37
N CYS A 201 45.03 3.14 -4.12
CA CYS A 201 43.85 2.99 -4.93
C CYS A 201 42.70 2.55 -4.02
N HIS A 202 41.63 3.36 -4.01
CA HIS A 202 40.27 3.03 -3.56
C HIS A 202 39.75 3.58 -2.21
N HIS A 203 40.34 4.61 -1.59
CA HIS A 203 39.68 5.38 -0.52
C HIS A 203 39.37 6.80 -0.97
N GLY A 204 38.08 7.13 -1.08
CA GLY A 204 37.63 8.49 -1.42
C GLY A 204 37.14 9.21 -0.17
N LEU A 205 37.66 10.39 0.11
CA LEU A 205 37.09 11.27 1.13
C LEU A 205 35.69 11.70 0.67
N LYS A 206 34.69 11.45 1.51
CA LYS A 206 33.30 11.82 1.22
C LYS A 206 32.62 12.44 2.43
N TRP A 207 31.71 13.36 2.19
CA TRP A 207 30.91 13.97 3.24
C TRP A 207 29.65 13.15 3.48
N PHE A 208 29.49 12.64 4.69
CA PHE A 208 28.30 11.91 5.11
C PHE A 208 27.46 12.77 6.05
N VAL A 209 26.16 12.54 6.04
CA VAL A 209 25.15 13.20 6.87
C VAL A 209 24.30 12.11 7.50
N ILE A 210 24.21 12.11 8.83
CA ILE A 210 23.28 11.26 9.59
C ILE A 210 22.02 12.06 9.85
N LYS A 211 20.89 11.56 9.37
CA LYS A 211 19.54 12.04 9.64
C LYS A 211 18.81 11.06 10.55
N ASP A 212 17.53 11.32 10.84
CA ASP A 212 16.76 10.58 11.84
C ASP A 212 16.29 9.19 11.37
N SER A 213 16.31 8.94 10.05
CA SER A 213 15.88 7.66 9.47
C SER A 213 16.80 7.17 8.35
N TYR A 214 17.87 7.90 8.05
CA TYR A 214 18.79 7.55 6.97
C TYR A 214 20.17 8.18 7.12
N ILE A 215 21.13 7.58 6.44
CA ILE A 215 22.47 8.11 6.23
C ILE A 215 22.61 8.44 4.76
N VAL A 216 23.29 9.55 4.47
CA VAL A 216 23.47 9.95 3.09
C VAL A 216 24.85 10.54 2.85
N ASN A 217 25.38 10.30 1.66
CA ASN A 217 26.59 10.92 1.17
C ASN A 217 26.21 12.15 0.34
N ILE A 218 26.91 13.26 0.49
CA ILE A 218 26.70 14.42 -0.37
C ILE A 218 28.03 14.90 -0.92
N ARG A 219 28.01 15.51 -2.09
CA ARG A 219 29.13 16.33 -2.57
C ARG A 219 28.92 17.76 -2.07
N PRO A 220 29.74 18.29 -1.15
CA PRO A 220 29.48 19.60 -0.56
C PRO A 220 29.50 20.74 -1.57
N ASP A 221 30.33 20.66 -2.61
CA ASP A 221 30.48 21.66 -3.67
C ASP A 221 29.31 21.67 -4.68
N THR A 222 28.88 20.50 -5.15
CA THR A 222 27.79 20.39 -6.14
C THR A 222 26.42 20.18 -5.51
N HIS A 223 26.36 19.98 -4.19
CA HIS A 223 25.17 19.60 -3.43
C HIS A 223 24.50 18.30 -3.90
N GLU A 224 25.20 17.53 -4.72
CA GLU A 224 24.71 16.28 -5.28
C GLU A 224 24.62 15.25 -4.16
N VAL A 225 23.44 14.66 -3.97
CA VAL A 225 23.25 13.62 -2.97
C VAL A 225 23.51 12.26 -3.60
N ARG A 226 24.23 11.43 -2.87
CA ARG A 226 24.71 10.11 -3.26
C ARG A 226 24.50 9.14 -2.12
N PHE A 227 24.45 7.85 -2.44
CA PHE A 227 24.47 6.77 -1.44
C PHE A 227 23.50 6.98 -0.25
N PRO A 228 22.20 7.16 -0.51
CA PRO A 228 21.22 7.18 0.57
C PRO A 228 21.04 5.77 1.11
N MET A 229 21.00 5.66 2.44
CA MET A 229 20.94 4.41 3.17
C MET A 229 19.90 4.53 4.26
N LEU A 230 18.75 3.89 4.06
CA LEU A 230 17.68 3.85 5.05
C LEU A 230 18.10 2.99 6.25
N VAL A 231 17.61 3.39 7.43
CA VAL A 231 17.66 2.59 8.64
C VAL A 231 16.54 1.55 8.58
N ASP A 232 16.90 0.33 8.18
CA ASP A 232 15.99 -0.81 8.06
C ASP A 232 16.38 -1.95 9.02
N ARG A 233 15.69 -3.09 8.96
CA ARG A 233 15.94 -4.24 9.84
C ARG A 233 17.30 -4.92 9.63
N GLY A 234 17.93 -4.67 8.48
CA GLY A 234 19.30 -5.08 8.19
C GLY A 234 20.32 -4.06 8.67
N PHE A 235 19.89 -2.94 9.25
CA PHE A 235 20.75 -1.84 9.64
C PHE A 235 21.68 -2.26 10.78
N GLN A 236 22.97 -2.32 10.49
CA GLN A 236 24.00 -2.75 11.44
C GLN A 236 25.22 -1.86 11.33
N VAL A 237 25.83 -1.60 12.49
CA VAL A 237 27.06 -0.81 12.63
C VAL A 237 28.09 -1.71 13.27
N LEU A 238 29.16 -2.02 12.54
CA LEU A 238 30.23 -2.91 12.98
C LEU A 238 31.57 -2.18 12.97
N THR A 239 32.45 -2.53 13.91
CA THR A 239 33.73 -1.86 14.14
C THR A 239 34.87 -2.85 14.35
N GLY A 240 36.10 -2.37 14.30
CA GLY A 240 37.31 -3.15 14.56
C GLY A 240 37.84 -3.88 13.32
N ILE A 241 39.06 -4.41 13.43
CA ILE A 241 39.80 -5.04 12.33
C ILE A 241 38.99 -6.17 11.67
N ASP A 242 38.36 -7.03 12.45
CA ASP A 242 37.65 -8.21 11.93
C ASP A 242 36.42 -7.85 11.07
N ASN A 243 35.76 -6.73 11.37
CA ASN A 243 34.51 -6.34 10.70
C ASN A 243 34.68 -5.20 9.69
N ALA A 244 35.51 -4.22 10.02
CA ALA A 244 35.71 -2.98 9.26
C ALA A 244 37.13 -2.87 8.66
N GLY A 245 37.96 -3.91 8.80
CA GLY A 245 39.29 -4.01 8.18
C GLY A 245 40.36 -3.12 8.82
N SER A 246 40.04 -2.36 9.86
CA SER A 246 40.95 -1.45 10.57
C SER A 246 40.37 -1.04 11.93
N ASP A 247 41.20 -0.66 12.90
CA ASP A 247 40.74 -0.21 14.21
C ASP A 247 39.97 1.12 14.13
N ASP A 248 40.33 2.01 13.22
CA ASP A 248 39.69 3.29 12.92
C ASP A 248 38.50 3.18 11.92
N GLY A 249 38.15 1.95 11.52
CA GLY A 249 37.09 1.66 10.56
C GLY A 249 35.70 1.51 11.18
N ILE A 250 34.69 1.95 10.43
CA ILE A 250 33.27 1.73 10.68
C ILE A 250 32.66 1.08 9.44
N LYS A 251 31.97 -0.03 9.63
CA LYS A 251 31.17 -0.69 8.59
C LYS A 251 29.70 -0.49 8.91
N VAL A 252 28.95 0.05 7.96
CA VAL A 252 27.49 0.19 8.08
C VAL A 252 26.85 -0.62 6.96
N SER A 253 25.89 -1.47 7.31
CA SER A 253 25.11 -2.29 6.37
C SER A 253 23.62 -2.11 6.60
N ASN A 254 22.81 -2.28 5.57
CA ASN A 254 21.35 -2.39 5.61
C ASN A 254 20.91 -3.51 4.63
N LEU A 255 19.63 -3.71 4.36
CA LEU A 255 19.18 -4.77 3.44
C LEU A 255 19.65 -4.61 1.99
N GLN A 256 19.97 -3.38 1.58
CA GLN A 256 20.28 -3.05 0.19
C GLN A 256 21.77 -2.92 -0.08
N GLN A 257 22.54 -2.43 0.88
CA GLN A 257 23.94 -2.07 0.67
C GLN A 257 24.77 -2.13 1.95
N THR A 258 26.08 -2.13 1.76
CA THR A 258 27.07 -2.03 2.83
C THR A 258 28.12 -1.02 2.41
N PHE A 259 28.60 -0.20 3.34
CA PHE A 259 29.80 0.59 3.13
C PHE A 259 30.77 0.45 4.31
N VAL A 260 32.05 0.60 4.01
CA VAL A 260 33.12 0.70 4.99
C VAL A 260 33.75 2.08 4.87
N GLY A 261 33.76 2.82 5.97
CA GLY A 261 34.38 4.14 6.09
C GLY A 261 35.49 4.13 7.15
N ARG A 262 36.60 4.80 6.88
CA ARG A 262 37.65 5.05 7.88
C ARG A 262 37.56 6.47 8.42
N CYS A 263 37.74 6.60 9.73
CA CYS A 263 37.75 7.89 10.41
C CYS A 263 39.20 8.39 10.58
N PRO A 264 39.46 9.70 10.50
CA PRO A 264 40.81 10.24 10.68
C PRO A 264 41.44 9.94 12.05
N THR A 265 40.61 9.84 13.10
CA THR A 265 41.05 9.53 14.46
C THR A 265 40.09 8.55 15.15
N ALA A 266 40.60 7.82 16.15
CA ALA A 266 39.76 6.97 17.00
C ALA A 266 38.66 7.76 17.72
N ARG A 267 38.93 9.02 18.09
CA ARG A 267 37.93 9.90 18.71
C ARG A 267 36.80 10.24 17.74
N ASP A 268 37.11 10.51 16.48
CA ASP A 268 36.08 10.78 15.46
C ASP A 268 35.26 9.52 15.19
N ARG A 269 35.91 8.36 15.12
CA ARG A 269 35.24 7.06 15.03
C ARG A 269 34.23 6.88 16.16
N ASP A 270 34.63 7.13 17.41
CA ASP A 270 33.75 6.96 18.57
C ASP A 270 32.54 7.90 18.52
N LYS A 271 32.72 9.16 18.08
CA LYS A 271 31.60 10.09 17.85
C LYS A 271 30.63 9.61 16.76
N TRP A 272 31.16 9.07 15.66
CA TRP A 272 30.34 8.51 14.59
C TRP A 272 29.54 7.31 15.09
N ILE A 273 30.18 6.39 15.81
CA ILE A 273 29.52 5.23 16.44
C ILE A 273 28.43 5.69 17.39
N GLU A 274 28.70 6.63 18.28
CA GLU A 274 27.71 7.16 19.23
C GLU A 274 26.45 7.68 18.52
N ASN A 275 26.63 8.48 17.45
CA ASN A 275 25.49 9.01 16.68
C ASN A 275 24.73 7.93 15.92
N LEU A 276 25.44 6.93 15.37
CA LEU A 276 24.83 5.80 14.67
C LEU A 276 24.08 4.86 15.63
N SER A 277 24.63 4.61 16.82
CA SER A 277 23.97 3.83 17.87
C SER A 277 22.72 4.55 18.39
N ASN A 278 22.79 5.87 18.61
CA ASN A 278 21.63 6.68 18.99
C ASN A 278 20.54 6.66 17.91
N LEU A 279 20.93 6.69 16.63
CA LEU A 279 20.00 6.54 15.50
C LEU A 279 19.30 5.17 15.54
N THR A 280 20.06 4.09 15.71
CA THR A 280 19.50 2.73 15.83
C THR A 280 18.53 2.60 16.99
N GLU A 281 18.84 3.16 18.15
CA GLU A 281 17.96 3.11 19.33
C GLU A 281 16.64 3.86 19.09
N GLN A 282 16.70 5.02 18.42
CA GLN A 282 15.49 5.78 18.10
C GLN A 282 14.67 5.13 16.98
N ALA A 283 15.33 4.45 16.06
CA ALA A 283 14.70 3.68 14.98
C ALA A 283 14.47 2.21 15.35
N LYS A 284 14.43 1.86 16.64
CA LYS A 284 14.31 0.46 17.11
C LYS A 284 13.14 -0.31 16.49
N ASP A 285 12.05 0.41 16.20
CA ASP A 285 10.85 -0.13 15.55
C ASP A 285 11.17 -0.72 14.17
N PHE A 286 12.19 -0.18 13.49
CA PHE A 286 12.58 -0.57 12.14
C PHE A 286 13.86 -1.42 12.10
N VAL A 287 14.69 -1.40 13.15
CA VAL A 287 15.99 -2.12 13.18
C VAL A 287 15.90 -3.49 13.85
N SER A 288 14.97 -3.71 14.79
CA SER A 288 14.88 -4.98 15.50
C SER A 288 14.39 -6.12 14.59
N ALA A 289 15.32 -6.89 14.02
CA ALA A 289 15.03 -8.05 13.17
C ALA A 289 14.26 -9.17 13.90
N THR A 290 14.25 -9.15 15.23
CA THR A 290 13.50 -10.08 16.08
C THR A 290 12.29 -9.38 16.69
N GLY A 291 11.08 -9.83 16.34
CA GLY A 291 9.88 -9.55 17.14
C GLY A 291 8.68 -8.94 16.42
N CYS A 292 8.80 -8.45 15.18
CA CYS A 292 7.65 -7.95 14.44
C CYS A 292 6.77 -9.11 13.93
N ARG A 293 5.46 -9.04 14.21
CA ARG A 293 4.45 -10.00 13.74
C ARG A 293 4.59 -10.19 12.22
N PHE A 294 4.53 -11.44 11.76
CA PHE A 294 4.66 -11.83 10.36
C PHE A 294 5.98 -11.47 9.66
N ASN A 295 7.07 -11.22 10.41
CA ASN A 295 8.34 -10.76 9.85
C ASN A 295 8.21 -9.43 9.07
N SER A 296 7.19 -8.63 9.41
CA SER A 296 6.97 -7.30 8.87
C SER A 296 8.15 -6.37 9.19
N TYR A 297 8.37 -5.37 8.34
CA TYR A 297 9.36 -4.32 8.59
C TYR A 297 8.88 -3.28 9.62
N VAL A 298 7.61 -3.34 10.01
CA VAL A 298 6.99 -2.48 11.04
C VAL A 298 6.39 -3.32 12.17
N PRO A 299 6.43 -2.84 13.43
CA PRO A 299 5.75 -3.48 14.55
C PRO A 299 4.25 -3.19 14.51
N ILE A 300 3.49 -3.89 15.37
CA ILE A 300 2.08 -3.58 15.61
C ILE A 300 1.97 -2.18 16.20
N ARG A 301 1.00 -1.40 15.72
CA ARG A 301 0.63 -0.11 16.29
C ARG A 301 -0.73 -0.27 16.97
N GLU A 302 -0.75 -0.17 18.29
CA GLU A 302 -1.98 -0.30 19.08
C GLU A 302 -2.81 0.99 19.01
N ASN A 303 -4.14 0.87 19.20
CA ASN A 303 -5.08 1.99 19.32
C ASN A 303 -4.99 3.02 18.19
N GLN A 304 -4.79 2.53 16.96
CA GLN A 304 -4.80 3.39 15.78
C GLN A 304 -6.22 3.60 15.28
N LEU A 305 -6.54 4.83 14.89
CA LEU A 305 -7.78 5.13 14.20
C LEU A 305 -7.70 4.59 12.76
N ALA A 306 -8.69 3.79 12.39
CA ALA A 306 -8.85 3.27 11.05
C ALA A 306 -10.25 3.60 10.54
N TYR A 307 -10.36 3.80 9.22
CA TYR A 307 -11.63 3.98 8.53
C TYR A 307 -11.62 3.13 7.26
N TRP A 308 -12.72 2.44 6.98
CA TRP A 308 -12.87 1.62 5.78
C TRP A 308 -13.69 2.33 4.71
N PHE A 309 -13.41 2.02 3.45
CA PHE A 309 -14.15 2.53 2.30
C PHE A 309 -14.65 1.38 1.46
N ILE A 310 -15.88 1.50 0.97
CA ILE A 310 -16.44 0.68 -0.09
C ILE A 310 -16.58 1.59 -1.32
N ASN A 311 -16.06 1.10 -2.45
CA ASN A 311 -16.05 1.77 -3.76
C ASN A 311 -15.22 3.06 -3.82
N GLY A 312 -15.08 3.60 -5.04
CA GLY A 312 -14.21 4.74 -5.32
C GLY A 312 -14.77 6.09 -4.87
N LYS A 313 -16.09 6.29 -4.83
CA LYS A 313 -16.72 7.58 -4.48
C LYS A 313 -16.30 8.07 -3.09
N SER A 314 -16.52 7.24 -2.07
CA SER A 314 -16.23 7.60 -0.68
C SER A 314 -14.72 7.76 -0.44
N TYR A 315 -13.92 6.84 -0.98
CA TYR A 315 -12.46 6.88 -0.93
C TYR A 315 -11.87 8.14 -1.59
N MET A 316 -12.21 8.41 -2.85
CA MET A 316 -11.65 9.54 -3.59
C MET A 316 -12.10 10.88 -3.02
N GLN A 317 -13.33 10.97 -2.49
CA GLN A 317 -13.79 12.17 -1.77
C GLN A 317 -12.99 12.40 -0.48
N ALA A 318 -12.70 11.35 0.29
CA ALA A 318 -11.89 11.46 1.49
C ALA A 318 -10.43 11.87 1.17
N VAL A 319 -9.84 11.27 0.12
CA VAL A 319 -8.52 11.66 -0.40
C VAL A 319 -8.49 13.14 -0.81
N ALA A 320 -9.51 13.60 -1.55
CA ALA A 320 -9.60 15.00 -1.97
C ALA A 320 -9.63 15.96 -0.77
N LYS A 321 -10.45 15.67 0.24
CA LYS A 321 -10.54 16.47 1.47
C LYS A 321 -9.20 16.48 2.21
N ALA A 322 -8.56 15.32 2.38
CA ALA A 322 -7.28 15.23 3.08
C ALA A 322 -6.16 15.99 2.34
N LEU A 323 -6.07 15.88 1.01
CA LEU A 323 -5.12 16.64 0.20
C LEU A 323 -5.26 18.15 0.41
N LEU A 324 -6.49 18.67 0.46
CA LEU A 324 -6.73 20.11 0.67
C LEU A 324 -6.31 20.59 2.06
N THR A 325 -6.13 19.69 3.03
CA THR A 325 -5.64 20.02 4.37
C THR A 325 -4.11 19.96 4.52
N ALA A 326 -3.40 19.38 3.55
CA ALA A 326 -1.97 19.14 3.59
C ALA A 326 -1.16 20.43 3.84
N LYS A 327 -0.08 20.33 4.61
CA LYS A 327 0.77 21.47 5.00
C LYS A 327 2.24 21.30 4.62
N GLU A 328 2.73 20.07 4.55
CA GLU A 328 4.15 19.80 4.42
C GLU A 328 4.43 18.90 3.22
N GLU A 329 3.86 17.69 3.21
CA GLU A 329 4.25 16.64 2.28
C GLU A 329 3.08 15.76 1.87
N VAL A 330 3.05 15.38 0.59
CA VAL A 330 2.13 14.39 0.05
C VAL A 330 2.94 13.34 -0.70
N PHE A 331 2.76 12.08 -0.34
CA PHE A 331 3.32 10.94 -1.07
C PHE A 331 2.20 10.16 -1.75
N ILE A 332 2.36 9.85 -3.04
CA ILE A 332 1.42 9.05 -3.82
C ILE A 332 2.16 7.91 -4.48
N THR A 333 1.65 6.69 -4.32
CA THR A 333 2.08 5.53 -5.10
C THR A 333 0.88 4.98 -5.85
N ASP A 334 1.04 4.69 -7.14
CA ASP A 334 -0.03 4.12 -7.96
C ASP A 334 0.53 3.19 -9.03
N TRP A 335 -0.19 2.10 -9.32
CA TRP A 335 0.12 1.29 -10.50
C TRP A 335 -0.25 2.05 -11.78
N TRP A 336 -1.36 2.80 -11.74
CA TRP A 336 -1.76 3.73 -12.78
C TRP A 336 -2.38 4.97 -12.17
N LEU A 337 -1.91 6.17 -12.55
CA LEU A 337 -2.47 7.44 -12.09
C LEU A 337 -2.93 8.26 -13.30
N SER A 338 -4.19 8.69 -13.29
CA SER A 338 -4.74 9.59 -14.32
C SER A 338 -4.85 11.01 -13.76
N PRO A 339 -3.99 11.96 -14.19
CA PRO A 339 -3.96 13.31 -13.63
C PRO A 339 -5.32 14.02 -13.70
N GLU A 340 -6.10 13.74 -14.73
CA GLU A 340 -7.38 14.39 -14.97
C GLU A 340 -8.58 13.69 -14.31
N VAL A 341 -8.37 12.70 -13.43
CA VAL A 341 -9.48 12.08 -12.71
C VAL A 341 -10.14 13.09 -11.76
N MET A 342 -11.48 13.16 -11.81
CA MET A 342 -12.29 13.92 -10.86
C MET A 342 -12.48 13.11 -9.58
N LEU A 343 -12.00 13.64 -8.44
CA LEU A 343 -12.09 12.97 -7.15
C LEU A 343 -13.44 13.16 -6.45
N ILE A 344 -14.12 14.28 -6.72
CA ILE A 344 -15.47 14.57 -6.23
C ILE A 344 -16.40 14.67 -7.44
N ARG A 345 -17.56 14.02 -7.37
CA ARG A 345 -18.60 13.99 -8.41
C ARG A 345 -19.99 13.91 -7.77
N PRO A 346 -21.07 14.27 -8.49
CA PRO A 346 -21.06 14.99 -9.77
C PRO A 346 -20.63 16.45 -9.57
N THR A 347 -19.78 16.97 -10.45
CA THR A 347 -19.44 18.39 -10.50
C THR A 347 -18.67 18.70 -11.78
N ASP A 348 -18.93 19.87 -12.35
CA ASP A 348 -18.13 20.45 -13.44
C ASP A 348 -16.98 21.32 -12.91
N ASP A 349 -16.87 21.47 -11.58
CA ASP A 349 -15.81 22.23 -10.95
C ASP A 349 -14.47 21.48 -11.05
N GLU A 350 -13.72 21.78 -12.11
CA GLU A 350 -12.38 21.23 -12.35
C GLU A 350 -11.40 21.45 -11.20
N THR A 351 -11.69 22.31 -10.20
CA THR A 351 -10.82 22.41 -9.04
C THR A 351 -10.73 21.09 -8.26
N PHE A 352 -11.73 20.21 -8.35
CA PHE A 352 -11.70 18.87 -7.76
C PHE A 352 -11.00 17.80 -8.60
N ARG A 353 -10.41 18.17 -9.75
CA ARG A 353 -9.55 17.30 -10.54
C ARG A 353 -8.22 17.09 -9.84
N LEU A 354 -7.71 15.86 -9.82
CA LEU A 354 -6.51 15.49 -9.07
C LEU A 354 -5.32 16.42 -9.39
N ASP A 355 -4.99 16.60 -10.67
CA ASP A 355 -3.88 17.47 -11.11
C ASP A 355 -4.00 18.93 -10.64
N ASN A 356 -5.22 19.45 -10.54
CA ASN A 356 -5.52 20.80 -10.09
C ASN A 356 -5.46 20.92 -8.56
N ILE A 357 -5.86 19.89 -7.81
CA ILE A 357 -5.64 19.83 -6.35
C ILE A 357 -4.14 19.82 -6.07
N LEU A 358 -3.40 18.91 -6.70
CA LEU A 358 -1.95 18.77 -6.50
C LEU A 358 -1.18 20.04 -6.88
N GLY A 359 -1.54 20.67 -8.00
CA GLY A 359 -0.96 21.96 -8.40
C GLY A 359 -1.19 23.06 -7.36
N ARG A 360 -2.42 23.18 -6.84
CA ARG A 360 -2.76 24.21 -5.84
C ARG A 360 -2.03 24.02 -4.52
N ILE A 361 -1.97 22.79 -3.99
CA ILE A 361 -1.26 22.54 -2.73
C ILE A 361 0.26 22.72 -2.91
N ALA A 362 0.80 22.34 -4.07
CA ALA A 362 2.19 22.55 -4.41
C ALA A 362 2.56 24.04 -4.49
N ASP A 363 1.73 24.84 -5.17
CA ASP A 363 1.91 26.29 -5.22
C ASP A 363 1.68 26.96 -3.85
N ALA A 364 0.92 26.34 -2.94
CA ALA A 364 0.78 26.76 -1.55
C ALA A 364 1.97 26.38 -0.65
N GLY A 365 2.90 25.56 -1.14
CA GLY A 365 4.15 25.22 -0.45
C GLY A 365 4.30 23.75 -0.03
N VAL A 366 3.31 22.91 -0.31
CA VAL A 366 3.34 21.47 -0.01
C VAL A 366 4.23 20.75 -1.02
N ARG A 367 5.10 19.84 -0.57
CA ARG A 367 5.91 19.02 -1.48
C ARG A 367 5.15 17.76 -1.85
N VAL A 368 5.00 17.50 -3.14
CA VAL A 368 4.25 16.35 -3.65
C VAL A 368 5.22 15.41 -4.35
N TYR A 369 5.31 14.17 -3.86
CA TYR A 369 6.12 13.13 -4.46
C TYR A 369 5.23 12.00 -4.94
N VAL A 370 5.38 11.65 -6.22
CA VAL A 370 4.58 10.64 -6.87
C VAL A 370 5.49 9.54 -7.39
N MET A 371 5.25 8.29 -7.02
CA MET A 371 5.91 7.12 -7.60
C MET A 371 4.88 6.32 -8.38
N ILE A 372 5.14 6.10 -9.67
CA ILE A 372 4.24 5.30 -10.53
C ILE A 372 4.99 4.20 -11.25
N TYR A 373 4.28 3.11 -11.55
CA TYR A 373 4.84 2.03 -12.35
C TYR A 373 5.21 2.53 -13.76
N LYS A 374 6.45 2.26 -14.16
CA LYS A 374 6.95 2.48 -15.51
C LYS A 374 6.62 1.25 -16.36
N GLU A 375 5.51 1.33 -17.05
CA GLU A 375 5.02 0.26 -17.90
C GLU A 375 5.90 0.01 -19.12
N ILE A 376 5.81 -1.21 -19.65
CA ILE A 376 6.27 -1.52 -21.00
C ILE A 376 5.15 -1.08 -21.96
N PRO A 377 5.34 -0.03 -22.78
CA PRO A 377 4.24 0.57 -23.54
C PRO A 377 3.57 -0.37 -24.54
N TYR A 378 4.26 -1.45 -24.95
CA TYR A 378 3.72 -2.46 -25.86
C TYR A 378 2.93 -3.58 -25.15
N ALA A 379 2.97 -3.62 -23.82
CA ALA A 379 2.25 -4.58 -22.99
C ALA A 379 1.05 -3.96 -22.27
N VAL A 380 1.20 -2.71 -21.81
CA VAL A 380 0.16 -2.00 -21.04
C VAL A 380 0.10 -0.54 -21.49
N SER A 381 -1.11 0.00 -21.66
CA SER A 381 -1.37 1.35 -22.17
C SER A 381 -1.63 2.38 -21.06
N LEU A 382 -0.80 2.39 -20.02
CA LEU A 382 -0.97 3.30 -18.88
C LEU A 382 -0.53 4.74 -19.18
N ASN A 383 0.52 4.88 -20.00
CA ASN A 383 1.15 6.13 -20.39
C ASN A 383 1.72 6.92 -19.20
N SER A 384 2.52 6.26 -18.35
CA SER A 384 3.14 6.88 -17.17
C SER A 384 3.96 8.13 -17.51
N LEU A 385 4.56 8.18 -18.71
CA LEU A 385 5.30 9.35 -19.21
C LEU A 385 4.40 10.57 -19.40
N TYR A 386 3.15 10.38 -19.85
CA TYR A 386 2.17 11.47 -19.92
C TYR A 386 1.84 11.98 -18.52
N THR A 387 1.55 11.07 -17.59
CA THR A 387 1.25 11.39 -16.19
C THR A 387 2.37 12.22 -15.55
N GLU A 388 3.63 11.77 -15.69
CA GLU A 388 4.81 12.51 -15.23
C GLU A 388 4.86 13.93 -15.80
N LYS A 389 4.81 14.06 -17.13
CA LYS A 389 4.87 15.39 -17.78
C LYS A 389 3.72 16.29 -17.35
N LYS A 390 2.50 15.75 -17.23
CA LYS A 390 1.32 16.52 -16.86
C LYS A 390 1.42 17.02 -15.42
N LEU A 391 1.78 16.18 -14.47
CA LEU A 391 1.92 16.56 -13.07
C LEU A 391 3.08 17.55 -12.85
N LEU A 392 4.24 17.32 -13.47
CA LEU A 392 5.36 18.26 -13.39
C LEU A 392 5.00 19.65 -13.94
N SER A 393 4.11 19.73 -14.93
CA SER A 393 3.64 21.00 -15.49
C SER A 393 2.68 21.80 -14.58
N LYS A 394 2.17 21.20 -13.49
CA LYS A 394 1.14 21.80 -12.63
C LYS A 394 1.67 22.67 -11.50
N SER A 395 2.94 22.51 -11.12
CA SER A 395 3.55 23.31 -10.05
C SER A 395 4.44 24.38 -10.65
N THR A 396 4.10 25.64 -10.44
CA THR A 396 4.95 26.77 -10.88
C THR A 396 6.25 26.85 -10.09
N LYS A 397 6.26 26.31 -8.86
CA LYS A 397 7.41 26.29 -7.94
C LYS A 397 8.29 25.04 -8.02
N GLY A 398 7.97 24.07 -8.90
CA GLY A 398 8.69 22.81 -9.01
C GLY A 398 8.58 21.87 -7.78
N PHE A 399 7.53 21.99 -6.97
CA PHE A 399 7.31 21.21 -5.74
C PHE A 399 6.58 19.88 -5.97
N ILE A 400 6.21 19.58 -7.22
CA ILE A 400 5.75 18.25 -7.62
C ILE A 400 6.94 17.50 -8.23
N LYS A 401 7.22 16.30 -7.73
CA LYS A 401 8.24 15.37 -8.22
C LYS A 401 7.58 14.04 -8.59
N VAL A 402 8.05 13.42 -9.67
CA VAL A 402 7.47 12.17 -10.18
C VAL A 402 8.57 11.18 -10.54
N ILE A 403 8.53 10.01 -9.93
CA ILE A 403 9.40 8.88 -10.20
C ILE A 403 8.63 7.82 -10.97
N ARG A 404 9.28 7.29 -12.00
CA ARG A 404 8.78 6.14 -12.75
C ARG A 404 9.78 5.00 -12.65
N HIS A 405 9.37 3.88 -12.08
CA HIS A 405 10.20 2.69 -11.91
C HIS A 405 9.40 1.44 -12.29
N PRO A 406 10.01 0.38 -12.85
CA PRO A 406 11.44 0.18 -13.11
C PRO A 406 11.96 0.73 -14.43
N ASP A 407 13.23 1.15 -14.43
CA ASP A 407 14.00 1.21 -15.66
C ASP A 407 14.28 -0.21 -16.15
N LEU A 408 13.92 -0.49 -17.40
CA LEU A 408 14.05 -1.82 -17.97
C LEU A 408 15.52 -2.25 -18.01
N ASN A 409 15.87 -3.21 -17.15
CA ASN A 409 17.17 -3.88 -17.17
C ASN A 409 16.99 -5.37 -17.45
N ILE A 410 17.42 -5.79 -18.65
CA ILE A 410 17.31 -7.16 -19.14
C ILE A 410 18.14 -8.15 -18.29
N LYS A 411 19.23 -7.69 -17.66
CA LYS A 411 20.09 -8.55 -16.83
C LYS A 411 19.44 -8.90 -15.49
N ASP A 412 18.64 -7.98 -14.94
CA ASP A 412 18.06 -8.09 -13.60
C ASP A 412 16.59 -8.58 -13.63
N ARG A 413 16.11 -9.03 -14.80
CA ARG A 413 14.75 -9.61 -15.01
C ARG A 413 13.60 -8.68 -14.61
N VAL A 414 13.83 -7.37 -14.54
CA VAL A 414 12.87 -6.33 -14.09
C VAL A 414 11.82 -5.98 -15.18
N ILE A 415 11.44 -6.95 -16.02
CA ILE A 415 10.57 -6.76 -17.19
C ILE A 415 9.13 -7.22 -16.90
N LEU A 416 8.93 -8.11 -15.93
CA LEU A 416 7.65 -8.77 -15.70
C LEU A 416 6.82 -8.16 -14.58
N TRP A 417 7.48 -7.56 -13.59
CA TRP A 417 6.87 -7.17 -12.33
C TRP A 417 6.61 -5.66 -12.28
N SER A 418 5.65 -5.27 -11.45
CA SER A 418 5.26 -3.87 -11.29
C SER A 418 5.23 -3.40 -9.85
N HIS A 419 5.20 -2.07 -9.67
CA HIS A 419 4.75 -1.45 -8.43
C HIS A 419 3.23 -1.44 -8.41
N HIS A 420 2.63 -2.25 -7.55
CA HIS A 420 1.19 -2.47 -7.55
C HIS A 420 0.49 -1.93 -6.29
N GLU A 421 1.26 -1.40 -5.33
CA GLU A 421 0.76 -0.64 -4.20
C GLU A 421 0.00 0.65 -4.62
N LYS A 422 -1.11 0.95 -3.93
CA LYS A 422 -1.84 2.21 -4.07
C LYS A 422 -1.91 2.89 -2.72
N MET A 423 -1.27 4.05 -2.60
CA MET A 423 -1.21 4.78 -1.34
C MET A 423 -1.24 6.29 -1.57
N VAL A 424 -1.90 7.00 -0.66
CA VAL A 424 -1.81 8.46 -0.54
C VAL A 424 -1.49 8.77 0.92
N ILE A 425 -0.36 9.44 1.17
CA ILE A 425 0.09 9.79 2.53
C ILE A 425 0.16 11.31 2.62
N ILE A 426 -0.53 11.88 3.61
CA ILE A 426 -0.59 13.32 3.88
C ILE A 426 0.17 13.61 5.16
N ASP A 427 1.18 14.49 5.06
CA ASP A 427 2.00 15.01 6.15
C ASP A 427 2.59 13.92 7.07
N GLN A 428 2.77 12.71 6.52
CA GLN A 428 3.20 11.51 7.25
C GLN A 428 2.32 11.16 8.47
N LYS A 429 1.05 11.61 8.46
CA LYS A 429 0.09 11.46 9.56
C LYS A 429 -1.17 10.70 9.17
N ILE A 430 -1.63 10.90 7.93
CA ILE A 430 -2.82 10.24 7.40
C ILE A 430 -2.38 9.42 6.20
N ALA A 431 -2.74 8.15 6.16
CA ALA A 431 -2.45 7.25 5.05
C ALA A 431 -3.73 6.60 4.53
N PHE A 432 -3.91 6.66 3.22
CA PHE A 432 -4.91 5.92 2.47
C PHE A 432 -4.22 4.72 1.82
N VAL A 433 -4.75 3.53 2.02
CA VAL A 433 -4.18 2.27 1.56
C VAL A 433 -5.31 1.37 1.05
N GLY A 434 -5.11 0.71 -0.09
CA GLY A 434 -6.07 -0.28 -0.57
C GLY A 434 -5.86 -0.70 -2.01
N GLY A 435 -6.95 -1.11 -2.66
CA GLY A 435 -6.97 -1.59 -4.05
C GLY A 435 -7.34 -0.53 -5.09
N ILE A 436 -7.57 0.73 -4.69
CA ILE A 436 -8.11 1.78 -5.56
C ILE A 436 -6.98 2.72 -6.02
N ASP A 437 -6.63 2.64 -7.31
CA ASP A 437 -5.74 3.62 -7.92
C ASP A 437 -6.46 4.96 -8.17
N LEU A 438 -5.73 6.09 -8.15
CA LEU A 438 -6.27 7.40 -8.55
C LEU A 438 -6.32 7.56 -10.08
N CYS A 439 -7.16 6.77 -10.74
CA CYS A 439 -7.26 6.76 -12.20
C CYS A 439 -8.67 6.53 -12.74
N TYR A 440 -8.78 6.52 -14.07
CA TYR A 440 -10.04 6.22 -14.74
C TYR A 440 -10.59 4.82 -14.41
N GLY A 441 -11.93 4.73 -14.40
CA GLY A 441 -12.68 3.49 -14.14
C GLY A 441 -12.70 3.02 -12.69
N ARG A 442 -12.09 3.76 -11.74
CA ARG A 442 -12.08 3.40 -10.31
C ARG A 442 -13.12 4.12 -9.46
N TRP A 443 -13.56 5.30 -9.92
CA TRP A 443 -14.67 6.00 -9.27
C TRP A 443 -15.95 5.25 -9.60
N ASP A 444 -16.60 4.75 -8.56
CA ASP A 444 -17.92 4.12 -8.62
C ASP A 444 -18.56 4.28 -7.24
N ASP A 445 -19.86 4.09 -7.16
CA ASP A 445 -20.64 4.18 -5.94
C ASP A 445 -21.51 2.96 -5.69
N GLU A 446 -22.33 3.00 -4.65
CA GLU A 446 -23.18 1.90 -4.24
C GLU A 446 -24.18 1.43 -5.31
N TYR A 447 -24.41 2.23 -6.36
CA TYR A 447 -25.34 1.93 -7.45
C TYR A 447 -24.69 1.15 -8.60
N MET A 448 -23.35 1.17 -8.74
CA MET A 448 -22.59 0.39 -9.75
C MET A 448 -23.19 0.52 -11.16
N ARG A 449 -23.41 1.77 -11.59
CA ARG A 449 -24.21 2.09 -12.79
C ARG A 449 -23.52 1.67 -14.08
N LEU A 450 -24.31 1.24 -15.06
CA LEU A 450 -23.82 0.96 -16.42
C LEU A 450 -23.94 2.18 -17.34
N VAL A 451 -24.82 3.13 -17.01
CA VAL A 451 -25.19 4.26 -17.85
C VAL A 451 -24.97 5.59 -17.11
N ASP A 452 -24.41 6.57 -17.82
CA ASP A 452 -24.14 7.93 -17.32
C ASP A 452 -24.52 8.97 -18.39
N LEU A 453 -25.83 9.12 -18.66
CA LEU A 453 -26.37 10.00 -19.71
C LEU A 453 -26.95 11.34 -19.19
N GLY A 454 -26.89 11.61 -17.88
CA GLY A 454 -27.21 12.93 -17.31
C GLY A 454 -28.69 13.26 -17.04
N ASP A 455 -29.61 12.29 -16.99
CA ASP A 455 -31.02 12.51 -16.61
C ASP A 455 -31.33 12.00 -15.19
N GLU A 456 -31.91 12.86 -14.35
CA GLU A 456 -32.31 12.64 -12.93
C GLU A 456 -33.49 11.66 -12.74
N ASN A 457 -33.97 10.98 -13.79
CA ASN A 457 -35.03 9.99 -13.65
C ASN A 457 -34.43 8.62 -13.31
N ASP A 458 -33.86 8.58 -12.11
CA ASP A 458 -33.41 7.40 -11.39
C ASP A 458 -34.57 6.38 -11.30
N THR A 459 -34.55 5.36 -12.15
CA THR A 459 -35.63 4.37 -12.26
C THR A 459 -35.15 2.93 -12.13
N THR A 460 -33.89 2.70 -11.75
CA THR A 460 -33.35 1.36 -11.58
C THR A 460 -33.19 0.99 -10.10
N LEU A 461 -34.09 0.10 -9.67
CA LEU A 461 -34.14 -0.74 -8.45
C LEU A 461 -35.33 -0.42 -7.54
N LYS A 462 -36.51 -0.86 -7.99
CA LYS A 462 -37.59 -1.29 -7.10
C LYS A 462 -37.89 -2.74 -7.45
N SER A 463 -37.52 -3.66 -6.57
CA SER A 463 -37.81 -5.08 -6.70
C SER A 463 -38.26 -5.64 -5.35
N SER A 464 -39.57 -5.88 -5.25
CA SER A 464 -40.16 -6.69 -4.20
C SER A 464 -40.22 -8.14 -4.69
N SER A 465 -39.29 -8.99 -4.25
CA SER A 465 -39.40 -10.44 -4.44
C SER A 465 -39.36 -11.17 -3.10
N GLU A 466 -40.40 -11.96 -2.83
CA GLU A 466 -40.41 -12.98 -1.79
C GLU A 466 -39.58 -14.17 -2.29
N ILE A 467 -38.44 -14.44 -1.66
CA ILE A 467 -37.60 -15.61 -1.96
C ILE A 467 -37.95 -16.68 -0.92
N ALA A 468 -38.54 -17.79 -1.38
CA ALA A 468 -38.80 -18.93 -0.52
C ALA A 468 -37.49 -19.68 -0.25
N ALA A 469 -37.14 -19.87 1.01
CA ALA A 469 -36.04 -20.74 1.41
C ALA A 469 -36.39 -22.20 1.06
N GLU A 470 -35.69 -22.81 0.12
CA GLU A 470 -35.79 -24.25 -0.13
C GLU A 470 -34.96 -25.02 0.90
N ASN A 471 -35.58 -26.03 1.52
CA ASN A 471 -34.90 -26.93 2.47
C ASN A 471 -33.85 -27.79 1.73
N VAL A 472 -32.59 -27.68 2.15
CA VAL A 472 -31.48 -28.46 1.59
C VAL A 472 -31.55 -29.93 2.06
N ALA A 473 -31.31 -30.85 1.14
CA ALA A 473 -31.34 -32.30 1.37
C ALA A 473 -30.21 -32.77 2.31
N SER A 474 -30.45 -33.88 3.03
CA SER A 474 -29.53 -34.48 4.00
C SER A 474 -28.27 -35.07 3.33
N GLY A 475 -27.14 -34.36 3.42
CA GLY A 475 -25.80 -34.83 3.08
C GLY A 475 -24.78 -33.69 3.12
N ILE A 476 -23.57 -33.94 3.64
CA ILE A 476 -22.52 -32.92 3.70
C ILE A 476 -21.92 -32.71 2.30
N THR A 477 -21.93 -31.48 1.80
CA THR A 477 -21.37 -31.07 0.51
C THR A 477 -20.35 -29.93 0.67
N PRO A 478 -19.36 -29.77 -0.25
CA PRO A 478 -18.44 -28.63 -0.18
C PRO A 478 -19.13 -27.26 -0.15
N SER A 479 -20.28 -27.14 -0.83
CA SER A 479 -21.10 -25.92 -0.84
C SER A 479 -21.64 -25.50 0.53
N ASP A 480 -21.65 -26.41 1.51
CA ASP A 480 -22.02 -26.09 2.90
C ASP A 480 -20.93 -25.27 3.62
N TYR A 481 -19.70 -25.24 3.10
CA TYR A 481 -18.55 -24.60 3.74
C TYR A 481 -17.91 -23.50 2.92
N ILE A 482 -18.02 -23.59 1.59
CA ILE A 482 -17.40 -22.64 0.67
C ILE A 482 -18.33 -22.37 -0.50
N SER A 483 -18.56 -21.09 -0.76
CA SER A 483 -19.29 -20.61 -1.92
C SER A 483 -18.49 -19.57 -2.68
N CYS A 484 -18.57 -19.63 -4.00
CA CYS A 484 -17.90 -18.71 -4.90
C CYS A 484 -18.96 -17.88 -5.64
N PHE A 485 -18.83 -16.56 -5.57
CA PHE A 485 -19.79 -15.64 -6.17
C PHE A 485 -19.10 -14.64 -7.11
N GLY A 486 -19.84 -14.20 -8.12
CA GLY A 486 -19.55 -13.03 -8.93
C GLY A 486 -20.50 -11.88 -8.60
N MET A 487 -20.36 -10.79 -9.34
CA MET A 487 -21.28 -9.66 -9.27
C MET A 487 -21.69 -9.21 -10.67
N ARG A 488 -22.95 -8.83 -10.85
CA ARG A 488 -23.51 -8.38 -12.12
C ARG A 488 -24.59 -7.33 -11.90
N ASN A 489 -24.71 -6.39 -12.83
CA ASN A 489 -25.79 -5.41 -12.85
C ASN A 489 -26.44 -5.33 -14.24
N HIS A 490 -27.60 -4.68 -14.32
CA HIS A 490 -28.29 -4.37 -15.57
C HIS A 490 -28.83 -2.94 -15.58
N ASP A 491 -29.08 -2.43 -16.78
CA ASP A 491 -29.60 -1.08 -16.98
C ASP A 491 -30.28 -0.94 -18.36
N ILE A 492 -30.81 0.24 -18.66
CA ILE A 492 -31.40 0.60 -19.94
C ILE A 492 -30.51 1.64 -20.63
N LEU A 493 -29.79 1.23 -21.67
CA LEU A 493 -28.98 2.12 -22.50
C LEU A 493 -29.73 2.43 -23.80
N MET A 494 -30.12 3.70 -23.98
CA MET A 494 -30.83 4.19 -25.18
C MET A 494 -32.07 3.33 -25.52
N GLY A 495 -32.86 2.98 -24.50
CA GLY A 495 -34.07 2.16 -24.64
C GLY A 495 -33.84 0.66 -24.83
N ARG A 496 -32.59 0.18 -24.70
CA ARG A 496 -32.25 -1.24 -24.79
C ARG A 496 -31.74 -1.76 -23.45
N LEU A 497 -32.21 -2.93 -23.05
CA LEU A 497 -31.68 -3.63 -21.89
C LEU A 497 -30.23 -4.03 -22.13
N VAL A 498 -29.36 -3.71 -21.17
CA VAL A 498 -27.95 -4.07 -21.14
C VAL A 498 -27.59 -4.66 -19.78
N THR A 499 -26.56 -5.50 -19.76
CA THR A 499 -25.99 -6.06 -18.53
C THR A 499 -24.48 -6.11 -18.64
N GLU A 500 -23.79 -5.99 -17.51
CA GLU A 500 -22.35 -6.13 -17.42
C GLU A 500 -21.95 -6.69 -16.04
N ILE A 501 -20.82 -7.38 -15.98
CA ILE A 501 -20.22 -7.76 -14.70
C ILE A 501 -19.83 -6.52 -13.90
N ILE A 502 -19.98 -6.58 -12.59
CA ILE A 502 -19.32 -5.63 -11.70
C ILE A 502 -17.93 -6.17 -11.41
N TYR A 503 -16.91 -5.38 -11.74
CA TYR A 503 -15.53 -5.84 -11.63
C TYR A 503 -15.04 -5.81 -10.17
N VAL A 504 -14.94 -6.98 -9.54
CA VAL A 504 -14.42 -7.12 -8.18
C VAL A 504 -12.90 -6.86 -8.16
N HIS A 505 -12.53 -5.59 -7.94
CA HIS A 505 -11.13 -5.18 -7.81
C HIS A 505 -10.63 -5.19 -6.36
N SER A 506 -11.46 -5.56 -5.38
CA SER A 506 -11.09 -5.62 -3.97
C SER A 506 -9.94 -6.60 -3.70
N LYS A 507 -9.17 -6.33 -2.63
CA LYS A 507 -8.24 -7.27 -2.00
C LYS A 507 -8.43 -7.13 -0.50
N LEU A 508 -9.51 -7.76 -0.04
CA LEU A 508 -10.01 -7.65 1.32
C LEU A 508 -10.26 -9.07 1.84
N MET A 509 -9.86 -9.31 3.07
CA MET A 509 -10.22 -10.49 3.84
C MET A 509 -10.73 -10.02 5.20
N ILE A 510 -11.89 -10.51 5.61
CA ILE A 510 -12.44 -10.29 6.96
C ILE A 510 -12.54 -11.67 7.60
N ILE A 511 -12.03 -11.80 8.81
CA ILE A 511 -11.98 -13.05 9.58
C ILE A 511 -12.73 -12.83 10.89
N ASP A 512 -13.74 -13.66 11.13
CA ASP A 512 -14.52 -13.76 12.38
C ASP A 512 -15.08 -12.43 12.90
N ASP A 513 -15.37 -11.48 11.99
CA ASP A 513 -15.74 -10.09 12.31
C ASP A 513 -14.79 -9.42 13.33
N ARG A 514 -13.51 -9.82 13.40
CA ARG A 514 -12.50 -9.29 14.35
C ARG A 514 -11.21 -8.83 13.70
N MET A 515 -10.82 -9.45 12.60
CA MET A 515 -9.59 -9.12 11.90
C MET A 515 -9.89 -8.85 10.43
N ALA A 516 -9.25 -7.81 9.88
CA ALA A 516 -9.32 -7.51 8.46
C ALA A 516 -7.91 -7.35 7.88
N ILE A 517 -7.74 -7.82 6.64
CA ILE A 517 -6.56 -7.56 5.83
C ILE A 517 -7.03 -6.81 4.58
N CYS A 518 -6.52 -5.60 4.37
CA CYS A 518 -6.85 -4.78 3.21
C CYS A 518 -5.59 -4.23 2.56
N GLY A 519 -5.54 -4.20 1.23
CA GLY A 519 -4.40 -3.66 0.52
C GLY A 519 -4.48 -3.83 -0.99
N SER A 520 -3.31 -3.97 -1.62
CA SER A 520 -3.17 -4.12 -3.06
C SER A 520 -2.93 -5.58 -3.51
N ALA A 521 -2.49 -6.45 -2.59
CA ALA A 521 -2.05 -7.82 -2.88
C ALA A 521 -3.21 -8.73 -3.30
N ASN A 522 -3.16 -9.23 -4.53
CA ASN A 522 -4.12 -10.23 -4.99
C ASN A 522 -3.76 -11.61 -4.42
N ILE A 523 -4.72 -12.54 -4.38
CA ILE A 523 -4.43 -13.95 -4.05
C ILE A 523 -3.81 -14.63 -5.27
N ASN A 524 -2.52 -14.43 -5.47
CA ASN A 524 -1.68 -15.10 -6.44
C ASN A 524 -0.19 -14.94 -6.10
N ASP A 525 0.66 -15.76 -6.69
CA ASP A 525 2.10 -15.71 -6.42
C ASP A 525 2.75 -14.38 -6.85
N ARG A 526 2.19 -13.69 -7.85
CA ARG A 526 2.68 -12.39 -8.31
C ARG A 526 2.66 -11.35 -7.19
N SER A 527 1.63 -11.38 -6.35
CA SER A 527 1.49 -10.47 -5.20
C SER A 527 2.09 -11.06 -3.91
N LEU A 528 2.00 -12.38 -3.67
CA LEU A 528 2.24 -12.96 -2.34
C LEU A 528 3.66 -13.48 -2.08
N VAL A 529 4.44 -13.84 -3.12
CA VAL A 529 5.80 -14.39 -2.93
C VAL A 529 6.82 -13.30 -2.56
N GLY A 530 6.49 -12.03 -2.80
CA GLY A 530 7.27 -10.86 -2.39
C GLY A 530 8.46 -10.51 -3.28
N ASN A 531 9.01 -11.44 -4.07
CA ASN A 531 10.10 -11.16 -5.02
C ASN A 531 9.61 -10.79 -6.44
N ARG A 532 8.33 -10.45 -6.58
CA ARG A 532 7.65 -10.13 -7.85
C ARG A 532 7.11 -8.71 -7.82
N ASP A 533 5.78 -8.51 -7.84
CA ASP A 533 5.21 -7.18 -7.69
C ASP A 533 5.42 -6.68 -6.26
N SER A 534 5.68 -5.38 -6.11
CA SER A 534 5.56 -4.76 -4.79
C SER A 534 4.09 -4.50 -4.48
N GLU A 535 3.72 -4.78 -3.24
CA GLU A 535 2.36 -4.67 -2.73
C GLU A 535 2.41 -4.08 -1.33
N PHE A 536 1.29 -3.52 -0.88
CA PHE A 536 1.13 -3.04 0.48
C PHE A 536 -0.22 -3.48 1.04
N CYS A 537 -0.20 -4.01 2.27
CA CYS A 537 -1.41 -4.40 3.01
C CYS A 537 -1.30 -3.95 4.45
N ILE A 538 -2.44 -3.59 5.03
CA ILE A 538 -2.62 -3.40 6.47
C ILE A 538 -3.36 -4.60 7.06
N VAL A 539 -2.94 -5.02 8.25
CA VAL A 539 -3.71 -5.95 9.09
C VAL A 539 -4.31 -5.14 10.22
N ILE A 540 -5.62 -5.20 10.35
CA ILE A 540 -6.42 -4.53 11.35
C ILE A 540 -6.95 -5.61 12.29
N ASP A 541 -6.72 -5.42 13.57
CA ASP A 541 -7.15 -6.31 14.65
C ASP A 541 -8.00 -5.45 15.58
N ASP A 542 -9.30 -5.71 15.67
CA ASP A 542 -10.21 -4.90 16.46
C ASP A 542 -9.88 -5.01 17.96
N VAL A 543 -9.76 -3.85 18.60
CA VAL A 543 -9.66 -3.75 20.06
C VAL A 543 -11.00 -3.35 20.70
N GLU A 544 -11.89 -2.74 19.92
CA GLU A 544 -13.25 -2.41 20.34
C GLU A 544 -14.22 -3.48 19.86
N GLU A 545 -14.95 -4.06 20.81
CA GLU A 545 -15.87 -5.15 20.54
C GLU A 545 -17.34 -4.77 20.82
N GLU A 546 -18.26 -5.45 20.15
CA GLU A 546 -19.71 -5.41 20.36
C GLU A 546 -20.29 -6.82 20.48
N ASP A 547 -21.49 -6.92 21.07
CA ASP A 547 -22.23 -8.18 21.12
C ASP A 547 -22.84 -8.48 19.73
N SER A 548 -22.73 -9.73 19.31
CA SER A 548 -23.30 -10.25 18.06
C SER A 548 -23.68 -11.72 18.26
N GLN A 549 -24.07 -12.39 17.18
CA GLN A 549 -24.42 -13.81 17.18
C GLN A 549 -23.84 -14.51 15.97
N PHE A 550 -23.23 -15.69 16.18
CA PHE A 550 -22.80 -16.61 15.14
C PHE A 550 -23.52 -17.95 15.33
N ASN A 551 -24.28 -18.37 14.32
CA ASN A 551 -25.18 -19.51 14.37
C ASN A 551 -26.14 -19.48 15.60
N GLY A 552 -26.69 -18.31 15.89
CA GLY A 552 -27.55 -18.04 17.05
C GLY A 552 -26.84 -18.06 18.41
N GLN A 553 -25.53 -18.33 18.46
CA GLN A 553 -24.74 -18.30 19.69
C GLN A 553 -24.18 -16.89 19.93
N PRO A 554 -24.32 -16.32 21.13
CA PRO A 554 -23.72 -15.04 21.47
C PRO A 554 -22.20 -15.05 21.27
N VAL A 555 -21.69 -14.06 20.54
CA VAL A 555 -20.26 -13.88 20.27
C VAL A 555 -19.88 -12.41 20.38
N ARG A 556 -18.65 -12.14 20.82
CA ARG A 556 -18.07 -10.80 20.79
C ARG A 556 -17.34 -10.61 19.47
N VAL A 557 -17.72 -9.60 18.70
CA VAL A 557 -17.09 -9.26 17.41
C VAL A 557 -16.46 -7.88 17.48
N GLY A 558 -15.49 -7.61 16.61
CA GLY A 558 -14.88 -6.29 16.46
C GLY A 558 -15.82 -5.31 15.76
N LYS A 559 -15.95 -4.09 16.29
CA LYS A 559 -16.85 -3.07 15.72
C LYS A 559 -16.43 -2.65 14.31
N PHE A 560 -15.13 -2.51 14.05
CA PHE A 560 -14.65 -2.08 12.74
C PHE A 560 -14.89 -3.17 11.69
N CYS A 561 -14.50 -4.40 11.98
CA CYS A 561 -14.63 -5.52 11.05
C CYS A 561 -16.09 -5.95 10.84
N SER A 562 -16.90 -6.02 11.91
CA SER A 562 -18.33 -6.36 11.82
C SER A 562 -19.08 -5.34 10.97
N SER A 563 -18.87 -4.04 11.21
CA SER A 563 -19.55 -2.97 10.46
C SER A 563 -19.16 -2.98 8.98
N TRP A 564 -17.90 -3.26 8.67
CA TRP A 564 -17.44 -3.37 7.29
C TRP A 564 -18.10 -4.55 6.56
N ARG A 565 -18.12 -5.73 7.19
CA ARG A 565 -18.75 -6.92 6.60
C ARG A 565 -20.27 -6.73 6.44
N LYS A 566 -20.96 -6.22 7.45
CA LYS A 566 -22.40 -5.90 7.39
C LYS A 566 -22.71 -5.01 6.19
N LYS A 567 -21.94 -3.92 6.01
CA LYS A 567 -22.12 -2.99 4.88
C LYS A 567 -21.87 -3.64 3.52
N ILE A 568 -20.88 -4.53 3.41
CA ILE A 568 -20.63 -5.30 2.19
C ILE A 568 -21.80 -6.23 1.90
N PHE A 569 -22.32 -6.95 2.89
CA PHE A 569 -23.43 -7.90 2.68
C PHE A 569 -24.72 -7.17 2.31
N GLU A 570 -25.02 -6.06 2.99
CA GLU A 570 -26.13 -5.18 2.61
C GLU A 570 -26.01 -4.79 1.14
N MET A 571 -24.83 -4.28 0.73
CA MET A 571 -24.56 -3.86 -0.64
C MET A 571 -24.79 -4.99 -1.64
N LEU A 572 -24.22 -6.17 -1.39
CA LEU A 572 -24.31 -7.33 -2.28
C LEU A 572 -25.75 -7.83 -2.43
N LEU A 573 -26.56 -7.74 -1.37
CA LEU A 573 -27.96 -8.14 -1.34
C LEU A 573 -28.94 -7.01 -1.71
N GLY A 574 -28.45 -5.79 -1.96
CA GLY A 574 -29.28 -4.62 -2.29
C GLY A 574 -30.15 -4.11 -1.13
N ILE A 575 -29.86 -4.54 0.10
CA ILE A 575 -30.68 -4.26 1.30
C ILE A 575 -30.74 -2.77 1.63
N GLN A 576 -29.68 -2.02 1.28
CA GLN A 576 -29.63 -0.56 1.46
C GLN A 576 -30.66 0.20 0.60
N PHE A 577 -31.18 -0.43 -0.45
CA PHE A 577 -32.20 0.16 -1.31
C PHE A 577 -33.59 -0.32 -0.88
N GLU A 578 -33.76 -1.64 -0.75
CA GLU A 578 -35.00 -2.28 -0.31
C GLU A 578 -34.68 -3.56 0.49
N ASN A 579 -35.33 -3.74 1.64
CA ASN A 579 -35.24 -4.97 2.45
C ASN A 579 -36.60 -5.66 2.59
N PRO A 580 -37.18 -6.19 1.49
CA PRO A 580 -38.54 -6.69 1.49
C PRO A 580 -38.74 -7.90 2.42
N ASN A 581 -37.68 -8.71 2.61
CA ASN A 581 -37.72 -9.92 3.44
C ASN A 581 -37.21 -9.69 4.87
N ASN A 582 -36.94 -8.44 5.25
CA ASN A 582 -36.38 -8.05 6.56
C ASN A 582 -35.19 -8.92 6.99
N ILE A 583 -34.28 -9.17 6.05
CA ILE A 583 -33.11 -10.03 6.24
C ILE A 583 -32.16 -9.34 7.20
N ASP A 584 -31.72 -10.11 8.20
CA ASP A 584 -30.66 -9.71 9.12
C ASP A 584 -29.32 -10.26 8.63
N VAL A 585 -28.35 -9.36 8.46
CA VAL A 585 -26.98 -9.71 8.05
C VAL A 585 -26.04 -9.85 9.25
N THR A 586 -26.56 -9.78 10.48
CA THR A 586 -25.75 -9.77 11.72
C THR A 586 -25.08 -11.12 11.99
N ASP A 587 -25.76 -12.22 11.69
CA ASP A 587 -25.22 -13.58 11.82
C ASP A 587 -24.79 -14.13 10.45
N PRO A 588 -23.51 -13.96 10.05
CA PRO A 588 -23.03 -14.33 8.73
C PRO A 588 -22.86 -15.85 8.53
N VAL A 589 -23.06 -16.66 9.57
CA VAL A 589 -22.77 -18.11 9.55
C VAL A 589 -23.99 -18.97 9.86
N SER A 590 -25.15 -18.35 10.16
CA SER A 590 -26.41 -19.08 10.30
C SER A 590 -26.81 -19.77 9.00
N ASP A 591 -27.35 -20.99 9.10
CA ASP A 591 -27.86 -21.73 7.95
C ASP A 591 -28.94 -20.92 7.20
N GLU A 592 -29.76 -20.16 7.93
CA GLU A 592 -30.79 -19.28 7.37
C GLU A 592 -30.18 -18.21 6.45
N PHE A 593 -29.22 -17.43 6.97
CA PHE A 593 -28.57 -16.39 6.19
C PHE A 593 -27.78 -16.96 5.01
N TYR A 594 -27.01 -18.04 5.24
CA TYR A 594 -26.17 -18.65 4.23
C TYR A 594 -27.00 -19.22 3.07
N CYS A 595 -28.07 -19.97 3.37
CA CYS A 595 -29.00 -20.47 2.36
C CYS A 595 -29.71 -19.34 1.61
N TYR A 596 -30.12 -18.28 2.32
CA TYR A 596 -30.74 -17.11 1.69
C TYR A 596 -29.78 -16.45 0.68
N PHE A 597 -28.54 -16.21 1.07
CA PHE A 597 -27.52 -15.59 0.22
C PHE A 597 -27.24 -16.44 -1.05
N GLN A 598 -27.13 -17.76 -0.90
CA GLN A 598 -26.97 -18.69 -2.03
C GLN A 598 -28.19 -18.66 -2.96
N ASN A 599 -29.41 -18.64 -2.41
CA ASN A 599 -30.64 -18.61 -3.20
C ASN A 599 -30.78 -17.30 -3.99
N VAL A 600 -30.44 -16.15 -3.40
CA VAL A 600 -30.39 -14.87 -4.13
C VAL A 600 -29.41 -14.95 -5.29
N ALA A 601 -28.19 -15.45 -5.06
CA ALA A 601 -27.18 -15.58 -6.10
C ALA A 601 -27.66 -16.48 -7.25
N LYS A 602 -28.24 -17.63 -6.93
CA LYS A 602 -28.78 -18.58 -7.91
C LYS A 602 -29.94 -18.01 -8.71
N GLN A 603 -30.91 -17.38 -8.04
CA GLN A 603 -32.05 -16.74 -8.70
C GLN A 603 -31.57 -15.64 -9.65
N ASN A 604 -30.65 -14.79 -9.20
CA ASN A 604 -30.08 -13.74 -10.04
C ASN A 604 -29.38 -14.33 -11.27
N THR A 605 -28.55 -15.37 -11.11
CA THR A 605 -27.89 -16.08 -12.22
C THR A 605 -28.91 -16.56 -13.25
N LEU A 606 -29.95 -17.28 -12.82
CA LEU A 606 -30.98 -17.82 -13.71
C LEU A 606 -31.71 -16.73 -14.50
N ILE A 607 -32.07 -15.63 -13.84
CA ILE A 607 -32.71 -14.49 -14.50
C ILE A 607 -31.76 -13.85 -15.53
N TYR A 608 -30.49 -13.64 -15.17
CA TYR A 608 -29.50 -13.04 -16.08
C TYR A 608 -29.24 -13.93 -17.30
N GLU A 609 -29.10 -15.24 -17.11
CA GLU A 609 -28.89 -16.19 -18.20
C GLU A 609 -30.11 -16.27 -19.12
N GLU A 610 -31.32 -16.29 -18.58
CA GLU A 610 -32.55 -16.30 -19.39
C GLU A 610 -32.73 -14.99 -20.18
N VAL A 611 -32.51 -13.84 -19.52
CA VAL A 611 -32.78 -12.53 -20.12
C VAL A 611 -31.73 -12.16 -21.17
N PHE A 612 -30.45 -12.39 -20.86
CA PHE A 612 -29.33 -11.86 -21.63
C PHE A 612 -28.45 -12.93 -22.28
N ALA A 613 -28.59 -14.22 -21.92
CA ALA A 613 -27.62 -15.26 -22.23
C ALA A 613 -26.19 -14.83 -21.85
N THR A 614 -26.00 -14.50 -20.56
CA THR A 614 -24.74 -13.93 -20.06
C THR A 614 -23.58 -14.91 -20.09
N MET A 615 -22.38 -14.37 -20.28
CA MET A 615 -21.10 -15.06 -20.10
C MET A 615 -20.34 -14.48 -18.91
N PRO A 616 -19.52 -15.27 -18.19
CA PRO A 616 -19.37 -16.72 -18.27
C PRO A 616 -20.63 -17.51 -17.80
N THR A 617 -20.76 -18.79 -18.17
CA THR A 617 -21.90 -19.67 -17.83
C THR A 617 -21.51 -21.15 -17.80
N ASP A 618 -22.12 -21.96 -16.92
CA ASP A 618 -21.92 -23.41 -16.88
C ASP A 618 -22.61 -24.17 -18.03
N HIS A 619 -23.43 -23.48 -18.82
CA HIS A 619 -24.03 -24.04 -20.04
C HIS A 619 -23.04 -24.17 -21.20
N ALA A 620 -21.86 -23.55 -21.11
CA ALA A 620 -20.87 -23.53 -22.18
C ALA A 620 -19.48 -24.00 -21.68
N ARG A 621 -19.23 -25.31 -21.81
CA ARG A 621 -18.00 -26.00 -21.38
C ARG A 621 -16.93 -26.10 -22.47
N THR A 622 -17.24 -25.70 -23.71
CA THR A 622 -16.30 -25.66 -24.86
C THR A 622 -16.45 -24.37 -25.67
N PHE A 623 -15.45 -23.98 -26.46
CA PHE A 623 -15.51 -22.80 -27.33
C PHE A 623 -16.63 -22.91 -28.38
N ALA A 624 -16.91 -24.13 -28.85
CA ALA A 624 -18.02 -24.40 -29.75
C ALA A 624 -19.37 -24.12 -29.07
N GLN A 625 -19.53 -24.56 -27.83
CA GLN A 625 -20.73 -24.26 -27.04
C GLN A 625 -20.86 -22.77 -26.71
N VAL A 626 -19.76 -22.05 -26.46
CA VAL A 626 -19.78 -20.59 -26.30
C VAL A 626 -20.33 -19.91 -27.54
N THR A 627 -19.91 -20.35 -28.73
CA THR A 627 -20.40 -19.80 -30.00
C THR A 627 -21.91 -20.06 -30.13
N ALA A 628 -22.34 -21.30 -29.91
CA ALA A 628 -23.75 -21.68 -29.99
C ALA A 628 -24.62 -20.94 -28.96
N TYR A 629 -24.13 -20.73 -27.73
CA TYR A 629 -24.81 -20.03 -26.66
C TYR A 629 -24.96 -18.53 -26.97
N ASN A 630 -23.91 -17.89 -27.49
CA ASN A 630 -23.96 -16.49 -27.91
C ASN A 630 -24.95 -16.23 -29.05
N ASP A 631 -25.14 -17.21 -29.94
CA ASP A 631 -26.08 -17.16 -31.06
C ASP A 631 -27.53 -17.44 -30.66
N MET A 632 -27.79 -17.86 -29.41
CA MET A 632 -29.15 -18.05 -28.92
C MET A 632 -29.94 -16.73 -28.93
N ALA A 633 -31.23 -16.85 -29.25
CA ALA A 633 -32.17 -15.75 -29.14
C ALA A 633 -32.29 -15.34 -27.67
N LYS A 634 -32.06 -14.06 -27.38
CA LYS A 634 -32.06 -13.50 -26.03
C LYS A 634 -33.42 -12.91 -25.74
N LEU A 635 -33.98 -13.16 -24.56
CA LEU A 635 -35.32 -12.66 -24.21
C LEU A 635 -35.38 -11.14 -24.29
N LYS A 636 -34.32 -10.43 -23.90
CA LYS A 636 -34.22 -8.97 -24.03
C LYS A 636 -34.47 -8.44 -25.46
N ASP A 637 -34.23 -9.27 -26.48
CA ASP A 637 -34.37 -8.91 -27.89
C ASP A 637 -35.69 -9.45 -28.48
N THR A 638 -36.16 -10.62 -28.03
CA THR A 638 -37.39 -11.24 -28.54
C THR A 638 -38.65 -10.74 -27.85
N ASP A 639 -38.62 -10.51 -26.54
CA ASP A 639 -39.71 -9.93 -25.75
C ASP A 639 -39.13 -9.00 -24.64
N PRO A 640 -38.85 -7.72 -24.98
CA PRO A 640 -38.30 -6.76 -24.03
C PRO A 640 -39.23 -6.48 -22.83
N ILE A 641 -40.55 -6.69 -22.96
CA ILE A 641 -41.52 -6.43 -21.89
C ILE A 641 -41.43 -7.56 -20.87
N GLU A 642 -41.45 -8.81 -21.33
CA GLU A 642 -41.24 -9.97 -20.45
C GLU A 642 -39.85 -9.93 -19.80
N ALA A 643 -38.82 -9.55 -20.55
CA ALA A 643 -37.47 -9.35 -20.02
C ALA A 643 -37.45 -8.33 -18.87
N GLN A 644 -38.08 -7.17 -19.04
CA GLN A 644 -38.18 -6.17 -17.97
C GLN A 644 -38.95 -6.69 -16.75
N GLU A 645 -40.02 -7.46 -16.95
CA GLU A 645 -40.77 -8.03 -15.84
C GLU A 645 -39.94 -9.04 -15.04
N LYS A 646 -39.19 -9.92 -15.71
CA LYS A 646 -38.28 -10.87 -15.04
C LYS A 646 -37.15 -10.18 -14.28
N LEU A 647 -36.62 -9.08 -14.82
CA LEU A 647 -35.55 -8.33 -14.16
C LEU A 647 -35.97 -7.67 -12.84
N LYS A 648 -37.28 -7.45 -12.62
CA LYS A 648 -37.80 -7.07 -11.29
C LYS A 648 -37.63 -8.15 -10.23
N GLY A 649 -37.31 -9.38 -10.61
CA GLY A 649 -36.96 -10.47 -9.70
C GLY A 649 -35.49 -10.47 -9.28
N ILE A 650 -34.66 -9.56 -9.79
CA ILE A 650 -33.27 -9.41 -9.35
C ILE A 650 -33.24 -8.72 -7.99
N GLN A 651 -32.45 -9.28 -7.06
CA GLN A 651 -32.17 -8.67 -5.77
C GLN A 651 -30.66 -8.47 -5.58
N GLY A 652 -30.23 -7.23 -5.35
CA GLY A 652 -28.82 -6.91 -5.18
C GLY A 652 -27.99 -7.19 -6.43
N PHE A 653 -26.74 -7.58 -6.23
CA PHE A 653 -25.75 -7.72 -7.31
C PHE A 653 -25.10 -9.11 -7.38
N VAL A 654 -25.29 -9.94 -6.35
CA VAL A 654 -24.61 -11.23 -6.23
C VAL A 654 -25.15 -12.23 -7.27
N VAL A 655 -24.25 -12.96 -7.91
CA VAL A 655 -24.55 -14.08 -8.82
C VAL A 655 -23.63 -15.25 -8.49
N GLU A 656 -24.04 -16.47 -8.84
CA GLU A 656 -23.17 -17.65 -8.72
C GLU A 656 -21.95 -17.52 -9.63
N TYR A 657 -20.80 -18.02 -9.16
CA TYR A 657 -19.61 -18.13 -10.02
C TYR A 657 -19.68 -19.43 -10.83
N PRO A 658 -19.65 -19.39 -12.17
CA PRO A 658 -19.76 -20.59 -12.99
C PRO A 658 -18.46 -21.42 -12.90
N LEU A 659 -18.56 -22.64 -12.35
CA LEU A 659 -17.43 -23.52 -12.07
C LEU A 659 -17.02 -24.41 -13.25
N TYR A 660 -17.93 -24.63 -14.19
CA TYR A 660 -17.78 -25.53 -15.33
C TYR A 660 -17.63 -24.78 -16.66
N PHE A 661 -17.74 -23.45 -16.65
CA PHE A 661 -17.50 -22.63 -17.84
C PHE A 661 -16.15 -22.98 -18.48
N LEU A 662 -16.18 -23.41 -19.74
CA LEU A 662 -15.05 -23.84 -20.58
C LEU A 662 -14.17 -24.98 -20.02
N ASP A 663 -14.57 -25.70 -18.97
CA ASP A 663 -13.70 -26.66 -18.26
C ASP A 663 -13.24 -27.88 -19.09
N GLU A 664 -13.80 -28.08 -20.28
CA GLU A 664 -13.36 -29.08 -21.27
C GLU A 664 -12.31 -28.53 -22.25
N GLU A 665 -11.91 -27.25 -22.14
CA GLU A 665 -10.88 -26.61 -22.98
C GLU A 665 -9.54 -26.46 -22.27
N ASN A 666 -8.45 -26.41 -23.05
CA ASN A 666 -7.15 -26.00 -22.54
C ASN A 666 -6.99 -24.48 -22.69
N TYR A 667 -7.01 -23.77 -21.56
CA TYR A 667 -6.88 -22.32 -21.50
C TYR A 667 -5.45 -21.80 -21.64
N LEU A 668 -4.46 -22.69 -21.58
CA LEU A 668 -3.08 -22.26 -21.75
C LEU A 668 -2.88 -21.80 -23.19
N PRO A 669 -2.29 -20.60 -23.39
CA PRO A 669 -1.96 -20.16 -24.74
C PRO A 669 -0.99 -21.17 -25.37
N ASP A 670 -1.15 -21.42 -26.67
CA ASP A 670 -0.24 -22.25 -27.44
C ASP A 670 1.21 -21.83 -27.15
N TRP A 671 2.07 -22.76 -26.76
CA TRP A 671 3.47 -22.52 -26.41
C TRP A 671 4.29 -21.83 -27.51
N THR A 672 3.84 -21.91 -28.76
CA THR A 672 4.45 -21.25 -29.91
C THR A 672 3.97 -19.81 -30.13
N SER A 673 2.81 -19.46 -29.57
CA SER A 673 2.23 -18.12 -29.59
C SER A 673 3.08 -17.12 -28.79
N ARG A 674 2.79 -15.82 -28.97
CA ARG A 674 3.47 -14.77 -28.22
C ARG A 674 3.18 -14.88 -26.73
N GLU A 675 1.94 -15.14 -26.37
CA GLU A 675 1.43 -15.31 -25.02
C GLU A 675 2.04 -16.56 -24.38
N GLY A 676 2.09 -17.69 -25.10
CA GLY A 676 2.73 -18.92 -24.64
C GLY A 676 4.22 -18.78 -24.40
N LYS A 677 4.93 -17.96 -25.20
CA LYS A 677 6.34 -17.61 -24.93
C LYS A 677 6.52 -16.80 -23.66
N ILE A 678 5.60 -15.90 -23.33
CA ILE A 678 5.61 -15.13 -22.07
C ILE A 678 5.37 -16.07 -20.89
N VAL A 679 4.35 -16.92 -20.96
CA VAL A 679 4.05 -17.92 -19.93
C VAL A 679 5.25 -18.85 -19.71
N ARG A 680 5.86 -19.36 -20.78
CA ARG A 680 7.07 -20.17 -20.71
C ARG A 680 8.23 -19.43 -20.05
N PHE A 681 8.40 -18.14 -20.36
CA PHE A 681 9.44 -17.32 -19.74
C PHE A 681 9.20 -17.13 -18.24
N ILE A 682 7.95 -16.95 -17.80
CA ILE A 682 7.60 -16.88 -16.37
C ILE A 682 7.90 -18.23 -15.70
N ILE A 683 7.35 -19.34 -16.22
CA ILE A 683 7.50 -20.69 -15.65
C ILE A 683 8.97 -21.14 -15.61
N HIS A 684 9.74 -20.97 -16.68
CA HIS A 684 11.17 -21.35 -16.71
C HIS A 684 12.02 -20.57 -15.69
N ASN A 685 11.62 -19.34 -15.38
CA ASN A 685 12.32 -18.51 -14.40
C ASN A 685 11.93 -18.83 -12.97
N ASP A 686 10.72 -19.34 -12.73
CA ASP A 686 10.22 -19.70 -11.40
C ASP A 686 10.67 -21.10 -10.94
N PHE A 687 10.77 -22.09 -11.82
CA PHE A 687 10.98 -23.51 -11.44
C PHE A 687 12.37 -24.07 -11.70
N GLY A 688 13.31 -23.25 -12.20
CA GLY A 688 14.62 -23.74 -12.66
C GLY A 688 14.49 -24.78 -13.78
N GLN A 689 15.62 -25.30 -14.27
CA GLN A 689 15.61 -26.42 -15.22
C GLN A 689 15.16 -27.71 -14.52
N SER A 690 13.87 -27.86 -14.25
CA SER A 690 13.25 -29.16 -14.02
C SER A 690 12.45 -29.55 -15.26
N SER A 691 12.52 -30.83 -15.63
CA SER A 691 12.05 -31.42 -16.87
C SER A 691 10.60 -31.06 -17.20
N SER A 692 10.34 -30.89 -18.49
CA SER A 692 9.11 -30.40 -19.14
C SER A 692 7.82 -31.18 -18.89
N ASP A 693 7.81 -32.18 -18.02
CA ASP A 693 6.77 -33.22 -18.03
C ASP A 693 5.88 -33.23 -16.76
N ASP A 694 6.18 -32.44 -15.73
CA ASP A 694 5.45 -32.47 -14.43
C ASP A 694 4.55 -31.24 -14.14
N CYS A 695 4.37 -30.31 -15.08
CA CYS A 695 3.59 -29.08 -14.85
C CYS A 695 2.06 -29.23 -15.04
N HIS A 696 1.50 -30.45 -14.92
CA HIS A 696 0.09 -30.68 -15.22
C HIS A 696 -0.88 -30.57 -14.04
N ASP A 697 -0.42 -30.62 -12.79
CA ASP A 697 -1.32 -30.63 -11.63
C ASP A 697 -0.82 -29.71 -10.51
N ASN A 698 -1.10 -28.40 -10.60
CA ASN A 698 -0.97 -27.50 -9.45
C ASN A 698 -2.06 -26.43 -9.49
N VAL A 699 -3.32 -26.86 -9.29
CA VAL A 699 -4.31 -25.98 -8.67
C VAL A 699 -3.97 -25.98 -7.18
N LEU A 700 -3.45 -24.86 -6.70
CA LEU A 700 -3.24 -24.63 -5.28
C LEU A 700 -4.62 -24.37 -4.64
N ILE A 701 -5.39 -25.44 -4.43
CA ILE A 701 -6.43 -25.43 -3.41
C ILE A 701 -5.63 -25.37 -2.10
N MET A 702 -5.58 -24.19 -1.46
CA MET A 702 -5.07 -24.10 -0.09
C MET A 702 -5.96 -25.03 0.75
N PRO A 703 -5.44 -26.16 1.25
CA PRO A 703 -6.19 -26.95 2.20
C PRO A 703 -6.14 -26.17 3.51
N ILE A 704 -7.25 -25.54 3.89
CA ILE A 704 -7.50 -25.29 5.30
C ILE A 704 -7.72 -26.69 5.89
N ASN A 705 -6.65 -27.33 6.36
CA ASN A 705 -6.79 -28.67 6.92
C ASN A 705 -5.91 -28.84 8.16
N ARG A 706 -6.65 -28.92 9.28
CA ARG A 706 -6.39 -29.41 10.64
C ARG A 706 -5.49 -28.61 11.55
#